data_AF-A0A7C4KWV0-F1
#
_entry.id   AF-A0A7C4KWV0-F1
#
_cell.length_a   1.000
_cell.length_b   1.000
_cell.length_c   1.000
_cell.angle_alpha   90.00
_cell.angle_beta   90.00
_cell.angle_gamma   90.00
#
_symmetry.space_group_name_H-M   'P 1'
#
loop_
_entity.id
_entity.type
_entity.pdbx_description
1 polymer ?
#
loop_
_entity_poly.entity_id
_entity_poly.type
_entity_poly.pdbx_seq_one_letter_code
_entity_poly.pdbx_strand_id
1 'polypeptide(L)'
;YRELGKKVGKINPLVAVRSSATAEDLPTASFAGQQETYLFVEGEEELLKYVKKCFSSLYTPRAIAYRRAKGFDDRKVYLSVGVQKMINSKASGVMFTLDPVTGNRDVIVIEGTFGIGETIVQGRVRPDQFVVDKKNLIIIREFISQKSRMSIRSQEGGIKEIPIPEDMRERPCLTKDQVIILARYALEIEKHYGMPMDIEWALDSDENKLYVLQARPETVWSQKGKLEEEAIITAKPILKGLPASPGIASGRARVIIDVKDVGEFQTGEILVTHMTSPDWGPAIRKAKAIITDSGGITCHAAIVSRELGIPCIVGTKNATSVIKTGQIITVDATHGIVYEGEVIPKEEKKPLPISLPISDLYPVTATKIYMNLGEPSVIEKYKDLPFDGIGLMRIEFIIADIIGEHPLYLIERKEERKFVEKLAEGIAQVARAIFPRPIIVRFSDFKTNEYRRLKGGEKYESEENNPMIGWRGVSRYISSIYEPAFRLECQAIKYVRDVLGLKNVYVMLPFVRTTWEVEKCLNIMKSEGLERNRDFKVWLMAEVPSIIFMADEFSKLCDGFSIGSNDLTQLILGVDRDSPVLPSQDPRYFDERDPAVLRAITHLIKVAHENGVTVSICGQGPSVYPELTEFLVKIGIDSISVNPDAVIWTRKLVASIEKKILLERTSKINDKEWKLRF
;
A
#
# COMPACT_ATOMS: atom_id res chain seq x y z
N TYR A 1 26.73 -12.72 -30.50
CA TYR A 1 27.08 -14.15 -30.33
C TYR A 1 28.46 -14.48 -30.88
N ARG A 2 28.72 -14.36 -32.19
CA ARG A 2 30.06 -14.61 -32.79
C ARG A 2 31.20 -13.85 -32.11
N GLU A 3 31.00 -12.56 -31.82
CA GLU A 3 31.98 -11.75 -31.09
C GLU A 3 32.20 -12.22 -29.65
N LEU A 4 31.14 -12.63 -28.97
CA LEU A 4 31.24 -13.24 -27.64
C LEU A 4 32.05 -14.54 -27.72
N GLY A 5 31.81 -15.37 -28.74
CA GLY A 5 32.57 -16.57 -29.02
C GLY A 5 34.07 -16.31 -29.19
N LYS A 6 34.43 -15.29 -29.97
CA LYS A 6 35.82 -14.83 -30.10
C LYS A 6 36.41 -14.38 -28.75
N LYS A 7 35.68 -13.59 -27.97
CA LYS A 7 36.13 -13.09 -26.64
C LYS A 7 36.34 -14.21 -25.62
N VAL A 8 35.56 -15.29 -25.69
CA VAL A 8 35.67 -16.43 -24.75
C VAL A 8 36.44 -17.62 -25.32
N GLY A 9 37.00 -17.49 -26.53
CA GLY A 9 37.79 -18.54 -27.19
C GLY A 9 36.98 -19.79 -27.59
N LYS A 10 35.68 -19.67 -27.86
CA LYS A 10 34.82 -20.79 -28.29
C LYS A 10 34.01 -20.43 -29.53
N ILE A 11 33.92 -21.34 -30.51
CA ILE A 11 33.15 -21.13 -31.75
C ILE A 11 31.65 -21.00 -31.43
N ASN A 12 31.12 -21.91 -30.62
CA ASN A 12 29.75 -21.89 -30.12
C ASN A 12 29.74 -21.78 -28.59
N PRO A 13 29.79 -20.57 -28.01
CA PRO A 13 29.72 -20.40 -26.57
C PRO A 13 28.30 -20.72 -26.05
N LEU A 14 28.23 -21.32 -24.86
CA LEU A 14 26.95 -21.46 -24.15
C LEU A 14 26.52 -20.10 -23.61
N VAL A 15 25.25 -19.77 -23.81
CA VAL A 15 24.68 -18.49 -23.39
C VAL A 15 23.37 -18.67 -22.63
N ALA A 16 23.10 -17.72 -21.74
CA ALA A 16 21.78 -17.46 -21.19
C ALA A 16 21.09 -16.41 -22.05
N VAL A 17 19.83 -16.64 -22.41
CA VAL A 17 18.96 -15.72 -23.13
C VAL A 17 17.91 -15.24 -22.14
N ARG A 18 18.01 -13.97 -21.76
CA ARG A 18 17.21 -13.35 -20.69
C ARG A 18 16.37 -12.23 -21.26
N SER A 19 15.10 -12.22 -20.90
CA SER A 19 14.21 -11.10 -21.16
C SER A 19 14.57 -9.92 -20.24
N SER A 20 14.52 -8.69 -20.75
CA SER A 20 14.73 -7.44 -20.00
C SER A 20 13.78 -6.38 -20.54
N ALA A 21 12.57 -6.30 -19.97
CA ALA A 21 11.54 -5.37 -20.44
C ALA A 21 11.73 -3.97 -19.85
N THR A 22 11.36 -2.93 -20.60
CA THR A 22 11.41 -1.54 -20.13
C THR A 22 10.54 -1.27 -18.90
N ALA A 23 9.59 -2.16 -18.61
CA ALA A 23 8.69 -2.08 -17.45
C ALA A 23 9.06 -3.06 -16.32
N GLU A 24 10.05 -3.93 -16.52
CA GLU A 24 10.40 -5.03 -15.61
C GLU A 24 10.98 -4.56 -14.27
N ASP A 25 11.68 -3.42 -14.30
CA ASP A 25 12.38 -2.82 -13.16
C ASP A 25 11.74 -1.48 -12.73
N LEU A 26 10.44 -1.27 -13.00
CA LEU A 26 9.76 -0.06 -12.54
C LEU A 26 9.60 -0.07 -11.01
N PRO A 27 9.79 1.07 -10.31
CA PRO A 27 9.70 1.16 -8.85
C PRO A 27 8.37 0.68 -8.23
N THR A 28 7.32 0.55 -9.03
CA THR A 28 5.95 0.20 -8.62
C THR A 28 5.42 -1.12 -9.23
N ALA A 29 6.23 -1.83 -10.02
CA ALA A 29 5.85 -3.09 -10.67
C ALA A 29 7.05 -4.01 -10.89
N SER A 30 7.06 -5.16 -10.22
CA SER A 30 8.00 -6.26 -10.47
C SER A 30 7.33 -7.29 -11.37
N PHE A 31 7.88 -7.52 -12.57
CA PHE A 31 7.41 -8.58 -13.47
C PHE A 31 8.02 -9.96 -13.13
N ALA A 32 8.40 -10.18 -11.87
CA ALA A 32 9.06 -11.40 -11.42
C ALA A 32 8.28 -12.66 -11.82
N GLY A 33 8.96 -13.59 -12.51
CA GLY A 33 8.39 -14.89 -12.93
C GLY A 33 7.31 -14.81 -14.02
N GLN A 34 7.20 -13.68 -14.73
CA GLN A 34 6.27 -13.49 -15.85
C GLN A 34 6.92 -13.62 -17.22
N GLN A 35 8.26 -13.58 -17.29
CA GLN A 35 9.02 -13.62 -18.54
C GLN A 35 9.99 -14.81 -18.53
N GLU A 36 10.27 -15.36 -19.73
CA GLU A 36 11.00 -16.61 -19.87
C GLU A 36 12.52 -16.36 -20.02
N THR A 37 13.31 -17.04 -19.18
CA THR A 37 14.77 -17.14 -19.32
C THR A 37 15.14 -18.53 -19.83
N TYR A 38 16.05 -18.60 -20.79
CA TYR A 38 16.55 -19.86 -21.34
C TYR A 38 18.05 -19.99 -21.07
N LEU A 39 18.43 -21.08 -20.40
CA LEU A 39 19.81 -21.37 -20.00
C LEU A 39 20.44 -22.44 -20.90
N PHE A 40 21.78 -22.44 -20.99
CA PHE A 40 22.57 -23.40 -21.78
C PHE A 40 22.21 -23.46 -23.27
N VAL A 41 21.92 -22.29 -23.88
CA VAL A 41 21.68 -22.20 -25.33
C VAL A 41 23.00 -22.26 -26.08
N GLU A 42 23.10 -23.14 -27.07
CA GLU A 42 24.31 -23.38 -27.87
C GLU A 42 23.99 -23.32 -29.37
N GLY A 43 24.81 -22.61 -30.14
CA GLY A 43 24.64 -22.43 -31.57
C GLY A 43 23.76 -21.24 -31.95
N GLU A 44 23.98 -20.73 -33.17
CA GLU A 44 23.30 -19.52 -33.67
C GLU A 44 21.81 -19.74 -33.93
N GLU A 45 21.44 -20.91 -34.46
CA GLU A 45 20.04 -21.22 -34.79
C GLU A 45 19.17 -21.32 -33.54
N GLU A 46 19.62 -22.06 -32.52
CA GLU A 46 18.90 -22.17 -31.25
C GLU A 46 18.87 -20.82 -30.52
N LEU A 47 19.95 -20.03 -30.58
CA LEU A 47 19.92 -18.66 -30.04
C LEU A 47 18.80 -17.82 -30.67
N LEU A 48 18.71 -17.79 -32.00
CA LEU A 48 17.68 -17.02 -32.69
C LEU A 48 16.26 -17.49 -32.34
N LYS A 49 16.07 -18.80 -32.18
CA LYS A 49 14.81 -19.39 -31.73
C LYS A 49 14.43 -18.92 -30.32
N TYR A 50 15.35 -18.95 -29.36
CA TYR A 50 15.07 -18.52 -28.00
C TYR A 50 14.91 -17.00 -27.86
N VAL A 51 15.61 -16.20 -28.66
CA VAL A 51 15.38 -14.74 -28.75
C VAL A 51 13.95 -14.45 -29.22
N LYS A 52 13.48 -15.15 -30.26
CA LYS A 52 12.08 -15.02 -30.74
C LYS A 52 11.08 -15.43 -29.66
N LYS A 53 11.38 -16.48 -28.89
CA LYS A 53 10.52 -16.89 -27.78
C LYS A 53 10.46 -15.84 -26.67
N CYS A 54 11.58 -15.22 -26.27
CA CYS A 54 11.56 -14.09 -25.34
C CYS A 54 10.69 -12.93 -25.86
N PHE A 55 10.80 -12.55 -27.14
CA PHE A 55 9.90 -11.53 -27.69
C PHE A 55 8.42 -11.96 -27.64
N SER A 56 8.13 -13.23 -27.90
CA SER A 56 6.75 -13.74 -27.79
C SER A 56 6.23 -13.77 -26.35
N SER A 57 7.10 -13.93 -25.34
CA SER A 57 6.66 -14.02 -23.94
C SER A 57 6.01 -12.72 -23.45
N LEU A 58 6.36 -11.59 -24.08
CA LEU A 58 5.73 -10.30 -23.84
C LEU A 58 4.22 -10.30 -24.15
N TYR A 59 3.75 -11.17 -25.05
CA TYR A 59 2.35 -11.24 -25.50
C TYR A 59 1.61 -12.48 -25.00
N THR A 60 2.11 -13.12 -23.93
CA THR A 60 1.36 -14.19 -23.27
C THR A 60 0.07 -13.63 -22.65
N PRO A 61 -1.03 -14.42 -22.58
CA PRO A 61 -2.27 -14.00 -21.95
C PRO A 61 -2.08 -13.43 -20.53
N ARG A 62 -1.13 -14.01 -19.78
CA ARG A 62 -0.77 -13.61 -18.42
C ARG A 62 -0.10 -12.23 -18.38
N ALA A 63 0.86 -11.97 -19.26
CA ALA A 63 1.53 -10.67 -19.36
C ALA A 63 0.55 -9.55 -19.77
N ILE A 64 -0.37 -9.83 -20.69
CA ILE A 64 -1.42 -8.90 -21.13
C ILE A 64 -2.39 -8.59 -19.97
N ALA A 65 -2.87 -9.60 -19.26
CA ALA A 65 -3.77 -9.41 -18.12
C ALA A 65 -3.12 -8.59 -17.00
N TYR A 66 -1.84 -8.86 -16.68
CA TYR A 66 -1.09 -8.09 -15.68
C TYR A 66 -0.90 -6.63 -16.09
N ARG A 67 -0.54 -6.36 -17.36
CA ARG A 67 -0.39 -4.99 -17.87
C ARG A 67 -1.70 -4.21 -17.80
N ARG A 68 -2.82 -4.82 -18.20
CA ARG A 68 -4.16 -4.20 -18.09
C ARG A 68 -4.52 -3.88 -16.64
N ALA A 69 -4.25 -4.80 -15.70
CA ALA A 69 -4.51 -4.58 -14.28
C ALA A 69 -3.67 -3.43 -13.69
N LYS A 70 -2.48 -3.16 -14.26
CA LYS A 70 -1.58 -2.06 -13.87
C LYS A 70 -1.73 -0.80 -14.73
N GLY A 71 -2.65 -0.78 -15.70
CA GLY A 71 -2.90 0.38 -16.56
C GLY A 71 -1.83 0.67 -17.62
N PHE A 72 -0.98 -0.31 -17.97
CA PHE A 72 0.04 -0.14 -19.01
C PHE A 72 -0.52 -0.39 -20.42
N ASP A 73 -0.20 0.48 -21.39
CA ASP A 73 -0.55 0.34 -22.80
C ASP A 73 0.26 -0.79 -23.48
N ASP A 74 -0.43 -1.80 -24.03
CA ASP A 74 0.16 -2.97 -24.70
C ASP A 74 1.07 -2.61 -25.89
N ARG A 75 0.96 -1.39 -26.45
CA ARG A 75 1.76 -0.93 -27.60
C ARG A 75 3.02 -0.16 -27.23
N LYS A 76 3.23 0.16 -25.95
CA LYS A 76 4.35 1.01 -25.48
C LYS A 76 5.41 0.26 -24.66
N VAL A 77 5.28 -1.05 -24.49
CA VAL A 77 6.26 -1.86 -23.76
C VAL A 77 7.23 -2.49 -24.75
N TYR A 78 8.52 -2.14 -24.60
CA TYR A 78 9.59 -2.72 -25.40
C TYR A 78 10.33 -3.76 -24.55
N LEU A 79 10.76 -4.85 -25.20
CA LEU A 79 11.57 -5.88 -24.59
C LEU A 79 12.97 -5.87 -25.19
N SER A 80 13.99 -5.79 -24.35
CA SER A 80 15.36 -6.13 -24.70
C SER A 80 15.62 -7.59 -24.38
N VAL A 81 16.50 -8.25 -25.14
CA VAL A 81 16.93 -9.62 -24.87
C VAL A 81 18.42 -9.62 -24.58
N GLY A 82 18.77 -9.89 -23.32
CA GLY A 82 20.15 -10.04 -22.87
C GLY A 82 20.70 -11.41 -23.26
N VAL A 83 21.79 -11.43 -24.03
CA VAL A 83 22.53 -12.66 -24.36
C VAL A 83 23.85 -12.67 -23.60
N GLN A 84 23.90 -13.44 -22.51
CA GLN A 84 25.00 -13.45 -21.56
C GLN A 84 25.77 -14.77 -21.63
N LYS A 85 27.09 -14.76 -21.40
CA LYS A 85 27.88 -15.99 -21.25
C LYS A 85 27.28 -16.84 -20.12
N MET A 86 27.02 -18.12 -20.39
CA MET A 86 26.52 -19.03 -19.37
C MET A 86 27.65 -19.42 -18.39
N ILE A 87 27.33 -19.42 -17.09
CA ILE A 87 28.24 -19.86 -16.03
C ILE A 87 27.83 -21.27 -15.57
N ASN A 88 28.76 -22.21 -15.63
CA ASN A 88 28.51 -23.60 -15.22
C ASN A 88 28.62 -23.68 -13.70
N SER A 89 27.53 -23.38 -13.00
CA SER A 89 27.58 -23.07 -11.56
C SER A 89 27.64 -24.34 -10.70
N LYS A 90 28.65 -24.46 -9.83
CA LYS A 90 28.67 -25.49 -8.77
C LYS A 90 27.86 -25.07 -7.55
N ALA A 91 27.73 -23.77 -7.34
CA ALA A 91 26.81 -23.16 -6.39
C ALA A 91 26.32 -21.84 -6.98
N SER A 92 25.12 -21.43 -6.61
CA SER A 92 24.55 -20.16 -7.04
C SER A 92 23.47 -19.71 -6.08
N GLY A 93 23.08 -18.45 -6.19
CA GLY A 93 22.00 -17.91 -5.40
C GLY A 93 21.85 -16.41 -5.54
N VAL A 94 21.36 -15.80 -4.48
CA VAL A 94 20.96 -14.40 -4.43
C VAL A 94 21.57 -13.74 -3.20
N MET A 95 21.74 -12.43 -3.23
CA MET A 95 22.15 -11.65 -2.07
C MET A 95 21.48 -10.29 -2.05
N PHE A 96 21.14 -9.84 -0.86
CA PHE A 96 20.49 -8.57 -0.59
C PHE A 96 21.41 -7.68 0.23
N THR A 97 21.50 -6.40 -0.14
CA THR A 97 22.30 -5.41 0.62
C THR A 97 21.51 -4.81 1.78
N LEU A 98 20.48 -5.50 2.25
CA LEU A 98 19.81 -5.29 3.52
C LEU A 98 19.20 -6.62 3.93
N ASP A 99 18.68 -6.72 5.15
CA ASP A 99 17.82 -7.83 5.50
C ASP A 99 16.44 -7.62 4.83
N PRO A 100 16.05 -8.45 3.85
CA PRO A 100 14.79 -8.27 3.11
C PRO A 100 13.56 -8.57 3.98
N VAL A 101 13.73 -9.15 5.17
CA VAL A 101 12.65 -9.45 6.12
C VAL A 101 12.46 -8.30 7.10
N THR A 102 13.55 -7.78 7.66
CA THR A 102 13.49 -6.74 8.72
C THR A 102 13.72 -5.34 8.19
N GLY A 103 14.27 -5.18 7.00
CA GLY A 103 14.72 -3.90 6.45
C GLY A 103 16.04 -3.41 7.06
N ASN A 104 16.72 -4.23 7.86
CA ASN A 104 17.99 -3.86 8.48
C ASN A 104 19.06 -3.60 7.40
N ARG A 105 19.46 -2.34 7.26
CA ARG A 105 20.44 -1.89 6.26
C ARG A 105 21.89 -2.07 6.69
N ASP A 106 22.15 -2.49 7.92
CA ASP A 106 23.51 -2.71 8.44
C ASP A 106 24.06 -4.10 8.08
N VAL A 107 23.27 -4.96 7.42
CA VAL A 107 23.65 -6.33 7.07
C VAL A 107 23.52 -6.63 5.58
N ILE A 108 24.22 -7.67 5.12
CA ILE A 108 24.06 -8.30 3.81
C ILE A 108 23.56 -9.72 4.05
N VAL A 109 22.48 -10.10 3.39
CA VAL A 109 21.94 -11.47 3.46
C VAL A 109 22.29 -12.18 2.16
N ILE A 110 23.05 -13.27 2.25
CA ILE A 110 23.48 -14.09 1.12
C ILE A 110 22.79 -15.45 1.23
N GLU A 111 22.07 -15.86 0.19
CA GLU A 111 21.48 -17.19 0.09
C GLU A 111 22.07 -17.98 -1.08
N GLY A 112 22.29 -19.27 -0.89
CA GLY A 112 22.88 -20.13 -1.90
C GLY A 112 22.52 -21.60 -1.81
N THR A 113 22.65 -22.31 -2.92
CA THR A 113 22.50 -23.78 -3.00
C THR A 113 23.52 -24.34 -4.00
N PHE A 114 23.65 -25.67 -4.04
CA PHE A 114 24.46 -26.35 -5.04
C PHE A 114 23.80 -26.34 -6.43
N GLY A 115 24.63 -26.25 -7.46
CA GLY A 115 24.19 -26.24 -8.86
C GLY A 115 23.69 -24.88 -9.33
N ILE A 116 22.83 -24.90 -10.34
CA ILE A 116 22.26 -23.73 -11.03
C ILE A 116 21.07 -23.14 -10.25
N GLY A 117 20.97 -21.81 -10.25
CA GLY A 117 20.10 -21.02 -9.37
C GLY A 117 18.59 -21.19 -9.59
N GLU A 118 18.20 -21.89 -10.66
CA GLU A 118 16.81 -22.22 -10.99
C GLU A 118 16.05 -22.85 -9.80
N THR A 119 16.74 -23.69 -9.02
CA THR A 119 16.12 -24.37 -7.85
C THR A 119 15.77 -23.44 -6.70
N ILE A 120 16.51 -22.33 -6.54
CA ILE A 120 16.22 -21.29 -5.54
C ILE A 120 15.05 -20.44 -6.01
N VAL A 121 15.09 -19.98 -7.26
CA VAL A 121 14.04 -19.13 -7.86
C VAL A 121 12.69 -19.85 -7.88
N GLN A 122 12.69 -21.15 -8.19
CA GLN A 122 11.49 -21.99 -8.17
C GLN A 122 11.07 -22.44 -6.76
N GLY A 123 11.81 -22.08 -5.70
CA GLY A 123 11.49 -22.42 -4.32
C GLY A 123 11.54 -23.92 -3.98
N ARG A 124 12.19 -24.73 -4.83
CA ARG A 124 12.21 -26.19 -4.71
C ARG A 124 13.17 -26.71 -3.63
N VAL A 125 14.12 -25.88 -3.21
CA VAL A 125 15.13 -26.21 -2.20
C VAL A 125 15.23 -25.06 -1.19
N ARG A 126 15.44 -25.41 0.08
CA ARG A 126 15.78 -24.44 1.13
C ARG A 126 17.28 -24.10 1.02
N PRO A 127 17.67 -22.86 0.73
CA PRO A 127 19.08 -22.50 0.55
C PRO A 127 19.81 -22.40 1.89
N ASP A 128 21.14 -22.42 1.84
CA ASP A 128 21.97 -21.92 2.94
C ASP A 128 21.81 -20.42 3.03
N GLN A 129 21.88 -19.86 4.25
CA GLN A 129 21.80 -18.43 4.49
C GLN A 129 22.99 -17.96 5.34
N PHE A 130 23.64 -16.91 4.87
CA PHE A 130 24.72 -16.23 5.58
C PHE A 130 24.33 -14.76 5.77
N VAL A 131 24.41 -14.26 6.99
CA VAL A 131 24.20 -12.84 7.30
C VAL A 131 25.54 -12.24 7.67
N VAL A 132 25.93 -11.19 6.95
CA VAL A 132 27.22 -10.52 7.09
C VAL A 132 26.98 -9.09 7.58
N ASP A 133 27.70 -8.68 8.62
CA ASP A 133 27.73 -7.28 9.06
C ASP A 133 28.47 -6.42 8.03
N LYS A 134 27.85 -5.34 7.56
CA LYS A 134 28.43 -4.48 6.51
C LYS A 134 29.68 -3.73 6.95
N LYS A 135 29.75 -3.35 8.24
CA LYS A 135 30.82 -2.49 8.75
C LYS A 135 32.12 -3.26 8.86
N ASN A 136 32.06 -4.47 9.40
CA ASN A 136 33.23 -5.26 9.73
C ASN A 136 33.45 -6.44 8.75
N LEU A 137 32.49 -6.71 7.85
CA LEU A 137 32.52 -7.86 6.93
C LEU A 137 32.74 -9.18 7.67
N ILE A 138 31.98 -9.40 8.76
CA ILE A 138 32.02 -10.62 9.57
C ILE A 138 30.68 -11.33 9.41
N ILE A 139 30.72 -12.66 9.27
CA ILE A 139 29.51 -13.49 9.26
C ILE A 139 28.96 -13.52 10.70
N ILE A 140 27.82 -12.88 10.92
CA ILE A 140 27.15 -12.79 12.22
C ILE A 140 26.12 -13.90 12.43
N ARG A 141 25.61 -14.50 11.34
CA ARG A 141 24.69 -15.64 11.38
C ARG A 141 24.92 -16.55 10.19
N GLU A 142 24.92 -17.86 10.44
CA GLU A 142 25.05 -18.90 9.42
C GLU A 142 23.94 -19.92 9.66
N PHE A 143 23.17 -20.25 8.61
CA PHE A 143 22.15 -21.27 8.63
C PHE A 143 22.35 -22.21 7.46
N ILE A 144 22.79 -23.43 7.74
CA ILE A 144 23.03 -24.45 6.71
C ILE A 144 21.81 -25.36 6.59
N SER A 145 21.25 -25.39 5.39
CA SER A 145 20.06 -26.15 5.07
C SER A 145 20.42 -27.53 4.55
N GLN A 146 19.58 -28.53 4.84
CA GLN A 146 19.69 -29.84 4.19
C GLN A 146 19.15 -29.73 2.75
N LYS A 147 20.05 -29.75 1.78
CA LYS A 147 19.73 -29.55 0.36
C LYS A 147 19.49 -30.90 -0.31
N SER A 148 18.27 -31.20 -0.74
CA SER A 148 17.89 -32.52 -1.25
C SER A 148 18.19 -32.73 -2.74
N ARG A 149 18.16 -31.67 -3.55
CA ARG A 149 18.31 -31.70 -5.02
C ARG A 149 19.12 -30.50 -5.51
N MET A 150 19.73 -30.64 -6.68
CA MET A 150 20.39 -29.55 -7.40
C MET A 150 20.09 -29.61 -8.90
N SER A 151 20.12 -28.45 -9.54
CA SER A 151 20.03 -28.35 -11.00
C SER A 151 21.42 -28.37 -11.61
N ILE A 152 21.61 -29.25 -12.61
CA ILE A 152 22.84 -29.34 -13.41
C ILE A 152 22.51 -29.23 -14.90
N ARG A 153 23.53 -29.01 -15.74
CA ARG A 153 23.39 -29.10 -17.19
C ARG A 153 23.08 -30.55 -17.59
N SER A 154 22.07 -30.74 -18.44
CA SER A 154 21.78 -32.04 -19.06
C SER A 154 22.73 -32.34 -20.22
N GLN A 155 23.08 -33.62 -20.42
CA GLN A 155 23.84 -34.07 -21.59
C GLN A 155 23.05 -33.93 -22.90
N GLU A 156 21.72 -33.93 -22.83
CA GLU A 156 20.81 -33.75 -23.97
C GLU A 156 20.49 -32.26 -24.25
N GLY A 157 21.09 -31.33 -23.48
CA GLY A 157 20.78 -29.90 -23.52
C GLY A 157 19.77 -29.46 -22.46
N GLY A 158 19.88 -28.19 -22.01
CA GLY A 158 19.04 -27.64 -20.94
C GLY A 158 19.46 -28.07 -19.52
N ILE A 159 18.50 -28.02 -18.58
CA ILE A 159 18.73 -28.24 -17.15
C ILE A 159 18.07 -29.56 -16.73
N LYS A 160 18.77 -30.35 -15.91
CA LYS A 160 18.24 -31.54 -15.26
C LYS A 160 18.42 -31.42 -13.75
N GLU A 161 17.39 -31.78 -13.01
CA GLU A 161 17.48 -31.89 -11.55
C GLU A 161 17.93 -33.29 -11.13
N ILE A 162 18.90 -33.33 -10.24
CA ILE A 162 19.41 -34.56 -9.65
C ILE A 162 19.41 -34.46 -8.11
N PRO A 163 19.27 -35.60 -7.39
CA PRO A 163 19.45 -35.61 -5.94
C PRO A 163 20.89 -35.23 -5.57
N ILE A 164 21.06 -34.46 -4.51
CA ILE A 164 22.38 -34.18 -3.94
C ILE A 164 22.85 -35.43 -3.15
N PRO A 165 24.12 -35.86 -3.31
CA PRO A 165 24.71 -36.93 -2.50
C PRO A 165 24.54 -36.68 -0.99
N GLU A 166 24.22 -37.71 -0.22
CA GLU A 166 23.88 -37.58 1.21
C GLU A 166 24.94 -36.85 2.02
N ASP A 167 26.22 -37.11 1.74
CA ASP A 167 27.37 -36.50 2.41
C ASP A 167 27.54 -35.00 2.12
N MET A 168 26.91 -34.50 1.05
CA MET A 168 26.93 -33.10 0.64
C MET A 168 25.71 -32.31 1.10
N ARG A 169 24.60 -32.97 1.46
CA ARG A 169 23.32 -32.28 1.73
C ARG A 169 23.40 -31.27 2.87
N GLU A 170 24.21 -31.57 3.88
CA GLU A 170 24.39 -30.75 5.08
C GLU A 170 25.67 -29.89 5.04
N ARG A 171 26.43 -29.95 3.94
CA ARG A 171 27.60 -29.08 3.77
C ARG A 171 27.17 -27.69 3.28
N PRO A 172 27.87 -26.63 3.68
CA PRO A 172 27.63 -25.30 3.13
C PRO A 172 28.00 -25.27 1.64
N CYS A 173 27.18 -24.61 0.82
CA CYS A 173 27.44 -24.43 -0.61
C CYS A 173 28.59 -23.45 -0.90
N LEU A 174 28.95 -22.61 0.07
CA LEU A 174 30.04 -21.63 0.01
C LEU A 174 31.00 -21.82 1.18
N THR A 175 32.28 -21.52 0.94
CA THR A 175 33.25 -21.31 2.02
C THR A 175 33.08 -19.92 2.65
N LYS A 176 33.54 -19.74 3.89
CA LYS A 176 33.47 -18.44 4.58
C LYS A 176 34.18 -17.33 3.79
N ASP A 177 35.33 -17.63 3.18
CA ASP A 177 36.05 -16.67 2.35
C ASP A 177 35.24 -16.23 1.13
N GLN A 178 34.53 -17.17 0.49
CA GLN A 178 33.64 -16.86 -0.64
C GLN A 178 32.45 -16.00 -0.21
N VAL A 179 31.88 -16.24 0.98
CA VAL A 179 30.81 -15.40 1.54
C VAL A 179 31.30 -13.96 1.74
N ILE A 180 32.52 -13.77 2.26
CA ILE A 180 33.09 -12.44 2.44
C ILE A 180 33.40 -11.76 1.10
N ILE A 181 33.87 -12.50 0.09
CA ILE A 181 34.08 -11.95 -1.26
C ILE A 181 32.75 -11.47 -1.87
N LEU A 182 31.68 -12.26 -1.76
CA LEU A 182 30.35 -11.85 -2.21
C LEU A 182 29.84 -10.61 -1.47
N ALA A 183 30.04 -10.54 -0.16
CA ALA A 183 29.67 -9.36 0.63
C ALA A 183 30.41 -8.09 0.17
N ARG A 184 31.69 -8.21 -0.26
CA ARG A 184 32.43 -7.08 -0.86
C ARG A 184 31.82 -6.65 -2.19
N TYR A 185 31.49 -7.59 -3.07
CA TYR A 185 30.81 -7.27 -4.34
C TYR A 185 29.47 -6.57 -4.10
N ALA A 186 28.69 -7.05 -3.14
CA ALA A 186 27.42 -6.44 -2.73
C ALA A 186 27.60 -4.98 -2.27
N LEU A 187 28.61 -4.69 -1.43
CA LEU A 187 28.91 -3.32 -1.00
C LEU A 187 29.32 -2.40 -2.14
N GLU A 188 30.16 -2.88 -3.07
CA GLU A 188 30.59 -2.09 -4.22
C GLU A 188 29.42 -1.76 -5.15
N ILE A 189 28.52 -2.73 -5.36
CA ILE A 189 27.31 -2.55 -6.18
C ILE A 189 26.35 -1.58 -5.49
N GLU A 190 26.03 -1.76 -4.20
CA GLU A 190 25.19 -0.83 -3.44
C GLU A 190 25.75 0.59 -3.45
N LYS A 191 27.07 0.73 -3.28
CA LYS A 191 27.75 2.03 -3.35
C LYS A 191 27.64 2.67 -4.73
N HIS A 192 27.74 1.88 -5.79
CA HIS A 192 27.61 2.36 -7.16
C HIS A 192 26.19 2.89 -7.46
N TYR A 193 25.16 2.16 -7.02
CA TYR A 193 23.76 2.54 -7.27
C TYR A 193 23.17 3.49 -6.22
N GLY A 194 23.80 3.64 -5.05
CA GLY A 194 23.37 4.54 -3.98
C GLY A 194 22.09 4.10 -3.27
N MET A 195 21.68 2.83 -3.43
CA MET A 195 20.43 2.29 -2.89
C MET A 195 20.57 0.79 -2.59
N PRO A 196 19.69 0.20 -1.77
CA PRO A 196 19.72 -1.23 -1.51
C PRO A 196 19.47 -2.07 -2.77
N MET A 197 20.17 -3.18 -2.89
CA MET A 197 20.21 -4.00 -4.11
C MET A 197 19.84 -5.46 -3.84
N ASP A 198 19.16 -6.07 -4.81
CA ASP A 198 18.92 -7.51 -4.99
C ASP A 198 19.85 -8.01 -6.12
N ILE A 199 20.71 -8.98 -5.82
CA ILE A 199 21.84 -9.38 -6.67
C ILE A 199 21.88 -10.90 -6.85
N GLU A 200 21.88 -11.37 -8.09
CA GLU A 200 22.11 -12.78 -8.43
C GLU A 200 23.61 -13.06 -8.57
N TRP A 201 24.06 -14.21 -8.07
CA TRP A 201 25.46 -14.64 -8.16
C TRP A 201 25.60 -16.13 -8.49
N ALA A 202 26.75 -16.48 -9.05
CA ALA A 202 27.13 -17.85 -9.35
C ALA A 202 28.61 -18.12 -9.02
N LEU A 203 28.88 -19.29 -8.48
CA LEU A 203 30.20 -19.85 -8.28
C LEU A 203 30.49 -20.86 -9.39
N ASP A 204 31.41 -20.54 -10.27
CA ASP A 204 31.74 -21.35 -11.44
C ASP A 204 32.43 -22.67 -11.04
N SER A 205 32.07 -23.76 -11.73
CA SER A 205 32.60 -25.10 -11.48
C SER A 205 34.02 -25.26 -12.02
N ASP A 206 34.35 -24.59 -13.11
CA ASP A 206 35.57 -24.81 -13.88
C ASP A 206 36.72 -23.97 -13.30
N GLU A 207 36.45 -22.70 -13.01
CA GLU A 207 37.45 -21.73 -12.53
C GLU A 207 37.39 -21.48 -11.01
N ASN A 208 36.38 -22.01 -10.31
CA ASN A 208 36.11 -21.73 -8.89
C ASN A 208 36.00 -20.22 -8.56
N LYS A 209 35.55 -19.42 -9.53
CA LYS A 209 35.39 -17.96 -9.41
C LYS A 209 33.94 -17.58 -9.18
N LEU A 210 33.74 -16.52 -8.39
CA LEU A 210 32.45 -15.91 -8.15
C LEU A 210 32.14 -14.88 -9.24
N TYR A 211 30.93 -14.96 -9.80
CA TYR A 211 30.40 -14.06 -10.80
C TYR A 211 29.09 -13.44 -10.29
N VAL A 212 28.91 -12.15 -10.53
CA VAL A 212 27.61 -11.47 -10.40
C VAL A 212 26.87 -11.60 -11.74
N LEU A 213 25.64 -12.11 -11.70
CA LEU A 213 24.85 -12.40 -12.89
C LEU A 213 23.90 -11.27 -13.24
N GLN A 214 23.28 -10.66 -12.22
CA GLN A 214 22.31 -9.59 -12.32
C GLN A 214 22.32 -8.76 -11.03
N ALA A 215 22.04 -7.46 -11.10
CA ALA A 215 21.77 -6.61 -9.95
C ALA A 215 20.63 -5.65 -10.28
N ARG A 216 19.69 -5.47 -9.34
CA ARG A 216 18.57 -4.52 -9.46
C ARG A 216 18.25 -3.91 -8.10
N PRO A 217 17.56 -2.75 -8.04
CA PRO A 217 17.11 -2.18 -6.79
C PRO A 217 16.22 -3.14 -5.99
N GLU A 218 16.42 -3.21 -4.68
CA GLU A 218 15.47 -3.86 -3.76
C GLU A 218 14.23 -2.96 -3.62
N THR A 219 13.02 -3.49 -3.77
CA THR A 219 11.81 -2.69 -4.00
C THR A 219 10.95 -2.47 -2.76
N VAL A 220 11.12 -3.25 -1.68
CA VAL A 220 10.25 -3.23 -0.50
C VAL A 220 10.73 -2.22 0.56
N TRP A 221 12.02 -2.22 0.86
CA TRP A 221 12.63 -1.41 1.93
C TRP A 221 13.37 -0.18 1.42
N SER A 222 13.63 -0.08 0.12
CA SER A 222 14.08 1.17 -0.50
C SER A 222 13.05 2.30 -0.36
N GLN A 223 11.76 1.95 -0.19
CA GLN A 223 10.64 2.89 -0.05
C GLN A 223 10.25 3.22 1.41
N LYS A 224 10.66 2.41 2.40
CA LYS A 224 10.33 2.61 3.82
C LYS A 224 11.52 3.16 4.61
N GLY A 225 11.28 4.23 5.37
CA GLY A 225 12.20 4.73 6.41
C GLY A 225 12.28 3.79 7.61
N LYS A 226 13.37 3.90 8.39
CA LYS A 226 13.84 2.98 9.45
C LYS A 226 12.77 2.34 10.37
N LEU A 227 12.92 1.01 10.51
CA LEU A 227 12.61 0.04 11.59
C LEU A 227 11.61 0.43 12.70
N GLU A 228 10.51 -0.31 12.77
CA GLU A 228 9.58 -0.44 13.92
C GLU A 228 10.06 -1.51 14.92
N GLU A 229 9.74 -1.32 16.20
CA GLU A 229 10.19 -2.10 17.37
C GLU A 229 9.50 -3.48 17.50
N GLU A 230 10.20 -4.42 18.15
CA GLU A 230 9.86 -5.85 18.27
C GLU A 230 8.76 -6.15 19.33
N ALA A 231 7.82 -7.04 18.98
CA ALA A 231 6.83 -7.60 19.93
C ALA A 231 7.24 -9.03 20.35
N ILE A 232 7.21 -9.33 21.66
CA ILE A 232 7.56 -10.66 22.20
C ILE A 232 6.29 -11.47 22.48
N ILE A 233 6.23 -12.68 21.94
CA ILE A 233 5.10 -13.62 22.12
C ILE A 233 5.48 -14.76 23.08
N THR A 234 4.74 -14.92 24.19
CA THR A 234 4.98 -15.93 25.24
C THR A 234 4.12 -17.20 25.10
N ALA A 235 3.86 -17.66 23.88
CA ALA A 235 3.10 -18.89 23.62
C ALA A 235 4.03 -20.05 23.18
N LYS A 236 3.58 -21.30 23.36
CA LYS A 236 4.35 -22.48 22.96
C LYS A 236 4.31 -22.62 21.42
N PRO A 237 5.46 -22.60 20.73
CA PRO A 237 5.49 -22.71 19.28
C PRO A 237 5.11 -24.13 18.83
N ILE A 238 4.28 -24.24 17.79
CA ILE A 238 3.96 -25.52 17.14
C ILE A 238 4.78 -25.74 15.88
N LEU A 239 5.32 -24.67 15.28
CA LEU A 239 6.09 -24.76 14.05
C LEU A 239 7.05 -23.58 13.90
N LYS A 240 8.15 -23.81 13.18
CA LYS A 240 9.13 -22.78 12.86
C LYS A 240 9.55 -22.89 11.41
N GLY A 241 9.58 -21.76 10.70
CA GLY A 241 10.05 -21.66 9.33
C GLY A 241 10.94 -20.44 9.13
N LEU A 242 11.21 -20.13 7.87
CA LEU A 242 11.90 -18.92 7.47
C LEU A 242 10.89 -17.78 7.38
N PRO A 243 11.10 -16.66 8.08
CA PRO A 243 10.27 -15.47 7.91
C PRO A 243 10.49 -14.92 6.49
N ALA A 244 9.42 -14.85 5.71
CA ALA A 244 9.46 -14.38 4.33
C ALA A 244 8.89 -12.97 4.22
N SER A 245 7.72 -12.72 4.81
CA SER A 245 7.09 -11.41 4.83
C SER A 245 6.68 -11.10 6.27
N PRO A 246 7.16 -10.00 6.88
CA PRO A 246 6.98 -9.73 8.30
C PRO A 246 5.51 -9.45 8.67
N GLY A 247 5.20 -9.59 9.95
CA GLY A 247 3.88 -9.31 10.51
C GLY A 247 3.32 -10.49 11.31
N ILE A 248 2.28 -10.20 12.08
CA ILE A 248 1.60 -11.18 12.93
C ILE A 248 0.14 -11.28 12.48
N ALA A 249 -0.35 -12.50 12.26
CA ALA A 249 -1.74 -12.72 11.89
C ALA A 249 -2.30 -14.00 12.51
N SER A 250 -3.54 -13.90 13.00
CA SER A 250 -4.29 -15.02 13.59
C SER A 250 -5.53 -15.34 12.76
N GLY A 251 -5.84 -16.64 12.63
CA GLY A 251 -6.98 -17.08 11.83
C GLY A 251 -7.12 -18.60 11.78
N ARG A 252 -8.19 -19.06 11.09
CA ARG A 252 -8.35 -20.48 10.79
C ARG A 252 -7.39 -20.88 9.68
N ALA A 253 -6.64 -21.93 9.90
CA ALA A 253 -5.81 -22.56 8.90
C ALA A 253 -6.67 -23.31 7.88
N ARG A 254 -6.33 -23.17 6.60
CA ARG A 254 -6.89 -23.93 5.49
C ARG A 254 -5.74 -24.61 4.77
N VAL A 255 -5.62 -25.92 4.95
CA VAL A 255 -4.60 -26.73 4.29
C VAL A 255 -5.09 -27.09 2.90
N ILE A 256 -4.36 -26.64 1.88
CA ILE A 256 -4.66 -26.91 0.47
C ILE A 256 -3.39 -27.45 -0.17
N ILE A 257 -3.47 -28.66 -0.73
CA ILE A 257 -2.32 -29.36 -1.31
C ILE A 257 -2.28 -29.20 -2.83
N ASP A 258 -3.44 -29.28 -3.49
CA ASP A 258 -3.59 -29.12 -4.93
C ASP A 258 -4.25 -27.78 -5.26
N VAL A 259 -3.78 -27.12 -6.31
CA VAL A 259 -4.31 -25.83 -6.78
C VAL A 259 -5.78 -25.90 -7.17
N LYS A 260 -6.30 -27.09 -7.52
CA LYS A 260 -7.72 -27.29 -7.86
C LYS A 260 -8.66 -26.93 -6.73
N ASP A 261 -8.21 -27.10 -5.49
CA ASP A 261 -9.01 -26.90 -4.28
C ASP A 261 -8.92 -25.45 -3.77
N VAL A 262 -8.19 -24.57 -4.48
CA VAL A 262 -8.10 -23.13 -4.20
C VAL A 262 -9.46 -22.44 -4.21
N GLY A 263 -10.43 -22.98 -4.94
CA GLY A 263 -11.82 -22.49 -4.95
C GLY A 263 -12.52 -22.56 -3.59
N GLU A 264 -12.07 -23.45 -2.71
CA GLU A 264 -12.63 -23.63 -1.36
C GLU A 264 -12.05 -22.64 -0.34
N PHE A 265 -11.00 -21.89 -0.70
CA PHE A 265 -10.33 -20.95 0.20
C PHE A 265 -11.18 -19.72 0.48
N GLN A 266 -11.43 -19.44 1.76
CA GLN A 266 -12.24 -18.29 2.19
C GLN A 266 -11.38 -17.08 2.55
N THR A 267 -11.93 -15.88 2.33
CA THR A 267 -11.25 -14.63 2.72
C THR A 267 -11.06 -14.57 4.22
N GLY A 268 -9.84 -14.26 4.66
CA GLY A 268 -9.49 -14.15 6.07
C GLY A 268 -8.90 -15.43 6.69
N GLU A 269 -8.76 -16.52 5.93
CA GLU A 269 -8.10 -17.75 6.38
C GLU A 269 -6.57 -17.66 6.27
N ILE A 270 -5.88 -18.56 6.97
CA ILE A 270 -4.43 -18.75 6.86
C ILE A 270 -4.18 -19.88 5.88
N LEU A 271 -3.50 -19.59 4.78
CA LEU A 271 -3.20 -20.58 3.74
C LEU A 271 -2.02 -21.45 4.18
N VAL A 272 -2.21 -22.76 4.22
CA VAL A 272 -1.15 -23.74 4.49
C VAL A 272 -1.01 -24.66 3.28
N THR A 273 0.17 -24.74 2.68
CA THR A 273 0.40 -25.57 1.47
C THR A 273 1.85 -26.06 1.37
N HIS A 274 2.17 -26.96 0.44
CA HIS A 274 3.55 -27.38 0.20
C HIS A 274 4.37 -26.25 -0.42
N MET A 275 3.83 -25.62 -1.46
CA MET A 275 4.46 -24.54 -2.24
C MET A 275 3.39 -23.84 -3.07
N THR A 276 3.52 -22.53 -3.27
CA THR A 276 2.61 -21.78 -4.15
C THR A 276 3.18 -21.66 -5.56
N SER A 277 2.33 -21.69 -6.57
CA SER A 277 2.61 -21.25 -7.94
C SER A 277 1.76 -20.00 -8.28
N PRO A 278 1.98 -19.34 -9.44
CA PRO A 278 1.16 -18.20 -9.86
C PRO A 278 -0.35 -18.40 -9.87
N ASP A 279 -0.80 -19.64 -10.08
CA ASP A 279 -2.21 -20.02 -10.11
C ASP A 279 -2.90 -19.88 -8.74
N TRP A 280 -2.11 -19.79 -7.66
CA TRP A 280 -2.59 -19.57 -6.28
C TRP A 280 -2.92 -18.11 -5.99
N GLY A 281 -2.68 -17.19 -6.93
CA GLY A 281 -2.91 -15.75 -6.77
C GLY A 281 -4.27 -15.37 -6.16
N PRO A 282 -5.41 -16.01 -6.53
CA PRO A 282 -6.70 -15.75 -5.91
C PRO A 282 -6.75 -16.07 -4.41
N ALA A 283 -6.17 -17.18 -3.95
CA ALA A 283 -6.11 -17.54 -2.53
C ALA A 283 -5.13 -16.65 -1.77
N ILE A 284 -3.96 -16.38 -2.36
CA ILE A 284 -2.95 -15.50 -1.76
C ILE A 284 -3.54 -14.14 -1.42
N ARG A 285 -4.29 -13.51 -2.35
CA ARG A 285 -4.95 -12.21 -2.10
C ARG A 285 -6.03 -12.24 -1.02
N LYS A 286 -6.60 -13.40 -0.74
CA LYS A 286 -7.65 -13.59 0.27
C LYS A 286 -7.07 -13.96 1.65
N ALA A 287 -5.81 -14.38 1.71
CA ALA A 287 -5.21 -14.96 2.91
C ALA A 287 -4.79 -13.89 3.93
N LYS A 288 -5.02 -14.17 5.22
CA LYS A 288 -4.49 -13.36 6.33
C LYS A 288 -3.00 -13.62 6.59
N ALA A 289 -2.55 -14.84 6.34
CA ALA A 289 -1.15 -15.24 6.38
C ALA A 289 -0.94 -16.49 5.53
N ILE A 290 0.31 -16.75 5.16
CA ILE A 290 0.69 -17.88 4.32
C ILE A 290 1.81 -18.68 4.98
N ILE A 291 1.64 -20.01 5.03
CA ILE A 291 2.63 -20.95 5.55
C ILE A 291 2.93 -21.99 4.46
N THR A 292 4.20 -22.17 4.11
CA THR A 292 4.60 -23.22 3.15
C THR A 292 5.64 -24.19 3.71
N ASP A 293 5.52 -25.48 3.36
CA ASP A 293 6.51 -26.50 3.74
C ASP A 293 7.87 -26.25 3.09
N SER A 294 7.86 -25.79 1.84
CA SER A 294 9.05 -25.57 1.01
C SER A 294 9.17 -24.11 0.57
N GLY A 295 10.38 -23.70 0.19
CA GLY A 295 10.70 -22.35 -0.29
C GLY A 295 11.67 -21.57 0.60
N GLY A 296 12.46 -20.70 -0.02
CA GLY A 296 13.28 -19.68 0.62
C GLY A 296 12.65 -18.28 0.52
N ILE A 297 13.35 -17.25 0.98
CA ILE A 297 12.83 -15.87 1.00
C ILE A 297 12.58 -15.27 -0.39
N THR A 298 13.01 -15.94 -1.46
CA THR A 298 12.81 -15.55 -2.86
C THR A 298 11.82 -16.43 -3.60
N CYS A 299 11.17 -17.37 -2.93
CA CYS A 299 10.17 -18.19 -3.58
C CYS A 299 8.93 -17.37 -3.95
N HIS A 300 8.08 -17.92 -4.82
CA HIS A 300 6.84 -17.27 -5.25
C HIS A 300 5.97 -16.77 -4.08
N ALA A 301 5.79 -17.60 -3.03
CA ALA A 301 5.03 -17.23 -1.85
C ALA A 301 5.65 -16.00 -1.15
N ALA A 302 6.97 -15.99 -0.99
CA ALA A 302 7.68 -14.92 -0.30
C ALA A 302 7.61 -13.59 -1.06
N ILE A 303 7.83 -13.60 -2.38
CA ILE A 303 7.81 -12.40 -3.21
C ILE A 303 6.41 -11.78 -3.22
N VAL A 304 5.38 -12.58 -3.58
CA VAL A 304 4.01 -12.07 -3.70
C VAL A 304 3.46 -11.62 -2.34
N SER A 305 3.79 -12.33 -1.26
CA SER A 305 3.34 -11.94 0.08
C SER A 305 3.96 -10.62 0.54
N ARG A 306 5.23 -10.34 0.21
CA ARG A 306 5.85 -9.04 0.49
C ARG A 306 5.20 -7.91 -0.28
N GLU A 307 4.94 -8.11 -1.57
CA GLU A 307 4.27 -7.13 -2.43
C GLU A 307 2.88 -6.76 -1.93
N LEU A 308 2.16 -7.74 -1.38
CA LEU A 308 0.80 -7.58 -0.85
C LEU A 308 0.77 -7.23 0.64
N GLY A 309 1.92 -7.21 1.33
CA GLY A 309 2.01 -6.95 2.77
C GLY A 309 1.36 -8.04 3.64
N ILE A 310 1.29 -9.29 3.16
CA ILE A 310 0.69 -10.42 3.87
C ILE A 310 1.79 -11.14 4.67
N PRO A 311 1.60 -11.42 5.98
CA PRO A 311 2.56 -12.19 6.77
C PRO A 311 2.81 -13.58 6.17
N CYS A 312 4.06 -13.98 5.99
CA CYS A 312 4.41 -15.22 5.33
C CYS A 312 5.61 -15.93 5.96
N ILE A 313 5.44 -17.23 6.23
CA ILE A 313 6.50 -18.14 6.69
C ILE A 313 6.67 -19.25 5.64
N VAL A 314 7.90 -19.49 5.21
CA VAL A 314 8.22 -20.50 4.19
C VAL A 314 9.23 -21.52 4.71
N GLY A 315 9.31 -22.68 4.07
CA GLY A 315 10.35 -23.67 4.41
C GLY A 315 10.17 -24.31 5.79
N THR A 316 8.92 -24.47 6.24
CA THR A 316 8.57 -25.07 7.54
C THR A 316 8.76 -26.59 7.61
N LYS A 317 9.00 -27.24 6.46
CA LYS A 317 9.17 -28.68 6.24
C LYS A 317 7.91 -29.51 6.39
N ASN A 318 7.09 -29.28 7.41
CA ASN A 318 5.99 -30.17 7.79
C ASN A 318 4.73 -29.43 8.28
N ALA A 319 4.52 -28.18 7.88
CA ALA A 319 3.29 -27.46 8.22
C ALA A 319 2.03 -28.17 7.71
N THR A 320 2.03 -28.73 6.51
CA THR A 320 0.85 -29.45 5.96
C THR A 320 0.47 -30.72 6.72
N SER A 321 1.40 -31.32 7.46
CA SER A 321 1.13 -32.54 8.25
C SER A 321 0.88 -32.25 9.73
N VAL A 322 1.38 -31.13 10.25
CA VAL A 322 1.19 -30.72 11.65
C VAL A 322 -0.09 -29.89 11.83
N ILE A 323 -0.42 -29.01 10.87
CA ILE A 323 -1.57 -28.12 10.95
C ILE A 323 -2.77 -28.78 10.26
N LYS A 324 -3.95 -28.71 10.87
CA LYS A 324 -5.19 -29.24 10.28
C LYS A 324 -6.09 -28.12 9.76
N THR A 325 -6.80 -28.38 8.66
CA THR A 325 -7.84 -27.47 8.16
C THR A 325 -8.89 -27.20 9.25
N GLY A 326 -9.18 -25.92 9.48
CA GLY A 326 -10.08 -25.44 10.53
C GLY A 326 -9.40 -25.09 11.86
N GLN A 327 -8.13 -25.46 12.06
CA GLN A 327 -7.38 -25.16 13.29
C GLN A 327 -7.09 -23.66 13.41
N ILE A 328 -7.30 -23.08 14.59
CA ILE A 328 -6.93 -21.68 14.86
C ILE A 328 -5.44 -21.62 15.19
N ILE A 329 -4.72 -20.77 14.48
CA ILE A 329 -3.28 -20.58 14.67
C ILE A 329 -2.93 -19.09 14.61
N THR A 330 -1.78 -18.74 15.18
CA THR A 330 -1.16 -17.42 15.08
C THR A 330 0.17 -17.55 14.35
N VAL A 331 0.36 -16.75 13.32
CA VAL A 331 1.57 -16.71 12.50
C VAL A 331 2.34 -15.46 12.86
N ASP A 332 3.47 -15.63 13.54
CA ASP A 332 4.47 -14.59 13.71
C ASP A 332 5.50 -14.74 12.60
N ALA A 333 5.22 -14.09 11.48
CA ALA A 333 6.09 -14.10 10.32
C ALA A 333 7.29 -13.15 10.47
N THR A 334 7.36 -12.36 11.55
CA THR A 334 8.54 -11.57 11.91
C THR A 334 9.62 -12.48 12.46
N HIS A 335 9.28 -13.39 13.38
CA HIS A 335 10.22 -14.35 13.97
C HIS A 335 10.22 -15.73 13.28
N GLY A 336 9.30 -15.95 12.33
CA GLY A 336 9.16 -17.21 11.60
C GLY A 336 8.56 -18.33 12.47
N ILE A 337 7.68 -17.99 13.40
CA ILE A 337 7.10 -18.91 14.39
C ILE A 337 5.59 -19.01 14.19
N VAL A 338 5.06 -20.23 14.30
CA VAL A 338 3.62 -20.50 14.32
C VAL A 338 3.25 -20.99 15.71
N TYR A 339 2.21 -20.39 16.29
CA TYR A 339 1.63 -20.76 17.59
C TYR A 339 0.25 -21.38 17.40
N GLU A 340 -0.10 -22.28 18.31
CA GLU A 340 -1.46 -22.81 18.40
C GLU A 340 -2.39 -21.80 19.09
N GLY A 341 -3.61 -21.66 18.55
CA GLY A 341 -4.60 -20.71 19.05
C GLY A 341 -4.34 -19.28 18.63
N GLU A 342 -5.17 -18.37 19.13
CA GLU A 342 -5.05 -16.93 18.91
C GLU A 342 -4.20 -16.32 20.04
N VAL A 343 -3.00 -15.86 19.69
CA VAL A 343 -2.04 -15.29 20.63
C VAL A 343 -1.91 -13.80 20.37
N ILE A 344 -2.21 -12.99 21.39
CA ILE A 344 -2.13 -11.54 21.36
C ILE A 344 -0.75 -11.13 21.92
N PRO A 345 0.09 -10.37 21.20
CA PRO A 345 1.36 -9.88 21.73
C PRO A 345 1.15 -8.96 22.92
N LYS A 346 1.99 -9.08 23.96
CA LYS A 346 2.05 -8.11 25.08
C LYS A 346 3.22 -7.16 24.83
N GLU A 347 2.96 -5.86 24.82
CA GLU A 347 4.01 -4.84 24.77
C GLU A 347 4.56 -4.56 26.18
N GLU A 348 5.89 -4.66 26.36
CA GLU A 348 6.59 -4.10 27.52
C GLU A 348 7.19 -2.74 27.16
N LYS A 349 6.73 -1.68 27.84
CA LYS A 349 7.29 -0.34 27.73
C LYS A 349 8.63 -0.28 28.46
N LYS A 350 9.74 -0.04 27.74
CA LYS A 350 10.96 0.51 28.33
C LYS A 350 10.95 2.03 28.26
N PRO A 351 11.54 2.74 29.25
CA PRO A 351 11.53 4.19 29.27
C PRO A 351 12.46 4.76 28.18
N LEU A 352 11.93 5.70 27.39
CA LEU A 352 12.66 6.38 26.31
C LEU A 352 13.81 7.25 26.84
N PRO A 353 14.98 7.27 26.17
CA PRO A 353 15.94 8.35 26.32
C PRO A 353 15.39 9.62 25.66
N ILE A 354 15.65 10.74 26.34
CA ILE A 354 15.25 12.13 26.09
C ILE A 354 15.05 12.49 24.60
N SER A 355 13.85 13.02 24.31
CA SER A 355 13.38 13.43 22.98
C SER A 355 14.16 14.63 22.42
N LEU A 356 14.68 14.51 21.20
CA LEU A 356 14.79 15.65 20.30
C LEU A 356 13.38 16.00 19.79
N PRO A 357 13.00 17.28 19.68
CA PRO A 357 11.67 17.65 19.19
C PRO A 357 11.50 17.22 17.72
N ILE A 358 10.41 16.48 17.46
CA ILE A 358 10.01 15.93 16.15
C ILE A 358 9.83 17.02 15.07
N SER A 359 9.74 18.30 15.47
CA SER A 359 9.60 19.45 14.55
C SER A 359 10.74 19.58 13.56
N ASP A 360 11.93 19.03 13.84
CA ASP A 360 13.08 19.14 12.95
C ASP A 360 13.12 18.05 11.85
N LEU A 361 12.23 17.06 11.87
CA LEU A 361 12.22 15.98 10.87
C LEU A 361 11.40 16.31 9.60
N TYR A 362 10.42 17.22 9.69
CA TYR A 362 9.49 17.50 8.61
C TYR A 362 9.36 19.00 8.35
N PRO A 363 9.29 19.44 7.09
CA PRO A 363 9.19 20.86 6.78
C PRO A 363 7.88 21.44 7.31
N VAL A 364 7.97 22.65 7.85
CA VAL A 364 6.80 23.46 8.22
C VAL A 364 6.16 23.98 6.93
N THR A 365 4.83 23.86 6.84
CA THR A 365 4.03 24.36 5.72
C THR A 365 3.01 25.37 6.22
N ALA A 366 2.67 26.36 5.39
CA ALA A 366 1.58 27.29 5.67
C ALA A 366 0.22 26.64 5.37
N THR A 367 0.09 25.93 4.25
CA THR A 367 -1.05 25.07 3.95
C THR A 367 -1.00 23.84 4.86
N LYS A 368 -2.08 23.60 5.60
CA LYS A 368 -2.17 22.47 6.53
C LYS A 368 -2.38 21.16 5.78
N ILE A 369 -1.74 20.10 6.24
CA ILE A 369 -1.86 18.76 5.68
C ILE A 369 -2.77 17.95 6.61
N TYR A 370 -3.97 17.67 6.14
CA TYR A 370 -4.93 16.83 6.84
C TYR A 370 -4.95 15.41 6.29
N MET A 371 -5.53 14.51 7.08
CA MET A 371 -5.70 13.11 6.71
C MET A 371 -7.19 12.76 6.50
N ASN A 372 -7.47 11.93 5.50
CA ASN A 372 -8.77 11.29 5.30
C ASN A 372 -8.80 9.95 6.05
N LEU A 373 -9.83 9.71 6.85
CA LEU A 373 -10.00 8.49 7.62
C LEU A 373 -11.45 8.00 7.54
N GLY A 374 -11.66 6.71 7.31
CA GLY A 374 -12.99 6.10 7.37
C GLY A 374 -13.12 5.02 8.43
N GLU A 375 -12.06 4.24 8.65
CA GLU A 375 -12.03 3.21 9.67
C GLU A 375 -11.35 3.73 10.94
N PRO A 376 -12.02 3.74 12.12
CA PRO A 376 -11.41 4.22 13.35
C PRO A 376 -10.19 3.42 13.82
N SER A 377 -10.16 2.11 13.57
CA SER A 377 -9.11 1.20 14.06
C SER A 377 -7.72 1.55 13.52
N VAL A 378 -7.66 2.10 12.30
CA VAL A 378 -6.40 2.37 11.61
C VAL A 378 -5.68 3.61 12.13
N ILE A 379 -6.31 4.44 12.98
CA ILE A 379 -5.69 5.66 13.51
C ILE A 379 -4.43 5.35 14.32
N GLU A 380 -4.39 4.24 15.05
CA GLU A 380 -3.24 3.85 15.87
C GLU A 380 -1.97 3.62 15.04
N LYS A 381 -2.14 3.17 13.79
CA LYS A 381 -1.04 2.98 12.84
C LYS A 381 -0.51 4.29 12.27
N TYR A 382 -1.34 5.32 12.21
CA TYR A 382 -1.05 6.55 11.44
C TYR A 382 -0.92 7.80 12.30
N LYS A 383 -1.22 7.76 13.60
CA LYS A 383 -1.19 8.91 14.51
C LYS A 383 0.16 9.66 14.55
N ASP A 384 1.25 8.93 14.32
CA ASP A 384 2.62 9.46 14.35
C ASP A 384 3.06 10.10 13.02
N LEU A 385 2.22 10.06 11.98
CA LEU A 385 2.48 10.77 10.73
C LEU A 385 2.43 12.30 10.95
N PRO A 386 3.17 13.07 10.13
CA PRO A 386 3.22 14.53 10.23
C PRO A 386 1.99 15.19 9.57
N PHE A 387 0.80 14.98 10.12
CA PHE A 387 -0.44 15.65 9.71
C PHE A 387 -0.90 16.64 10.79
N ASP A 388 -1.66 17.65 10.39
CA ASP A 388 -2.13 18.74 11.24
C ASP A 388 -3.54 18.49 11.81
N GLY A 389 -4.23 17.45 11.34
CA GLY A 389 -5.59 17.08 11.73
C GLY A 389 -6.25 16.10 10.75
N ILE A 390 -7.48 15.69 11.03
CA ILE A 390 -8.29 14.89 10.11
C ILE A 390 -9.29 15.79 9.42
N GLY A 391 -9.13 15.95 8.11
CA GLY A 391 -9.95 16.85 7.28
C GLY A 391 -11.24 16.20 6.80
N LEU A 392 -11.30 14.87 6.86
CA LEU A 392 -12.50 14.09 6.56
C LEU A 392 -12.47 12.80 7.38
N MET A 393 -13.27 12.73 8.45
CA MET A 393 -13.66 11.48 9.08
C MET A 393 -15.01 11.04 8.52
N ARG A 394 -15.02 9.93 7.80
CA ARG A 394 -16.22 9.25 7.32
C ARG A 394 -16.79 8.36 8.43
N ILE A 395 -18.10 8.39 8.63
CA ILE A 395 -18.78 7.56 9.65
C ILE A 395 -19.51 6.36 9.05
N GLU A 396 -19.54 6.25 7.72
CA GLU A 396 -20.23 5.19 6.98
C GLU A 396 -19.73 3.80 7.37
N PHE A 397 -18.42 3.64 7.62
CA PHE A 397 -17.84 2.38 8.11
C PHE A 397 -18.39 1.99 9.49
N ILE A 398 -18.53 2.96 10.40
CA ILE A 398 -19.10 2.71 11.74
C ILE A 398 -20.56 2.28 11.60
N ILE A 399 -21.32 2.95 10.73
CA ILE A 399 -22.74 2.62 10.52
C ILE A 399 -22.90 1.25 9.85
N ALA A 400 -22.13 0.93 8.81
CA ALA A 400 -22.27 -0.32 8.07
C ALA A 400 -21.69 -1.55 8.79
N ASP A 401 -20.48 -1.44 9.35
CA ASP A 401 -19.74 -2.62 9.81
C ASP A 401 -19.86 -2.82 11.32
N ILE A 402 -20.00 -1.73 12.10
CA ILE A 402 -20.08 -1.79 13.57
C ILE A 402 -21.55 -1.81 14.02
N ILE A 403 -22.39 -0.92 13.48
CA ILE A 403 -23.81 -0.84 13.84
C ILE A 403 -24.64 -1.85 13.04
N GLY A 404 -24.47 -1.88 11.71
CA GLY A 404 -25.04 -2.86 10.78
C GLY A 404 -26.56 -2.82 10.57
N GLU A 405 -27.25 -1.88 11.20
CA GLU A 405 -28.72 -1.77 11.19
C GLU A 405 -29.14 -0.34 10.81
N HIS A 406 -30.25 -0.24 10.07
CA HIS A 406 -30.78 1.06 9.66
C HIS A 406 -31.20 1.89 10.89
N PRO A 407 -30.87 3.19 10.99
CA PRO A 407 -31.15 3.98 12.19
C PRO A 407 -32.65 4.05 12.56
N LEU A 408 -33.53 4.21 11.57
CA LEU A 408 -34.99 4.20 11.81
C LEU A 408 -35.50 2.82 12.28
N TYR A 409 -34.83 1.74 11.88
CA TYR A 409 -35.16 0.39 12.34
C TYR A 409 -34.78 0.19 13.81
N LEU A 410 -33.64 0.76 14.24
CA LEU A 410 -33.25 0.78 15.65
C LEU A 410 -34.23 1.61 16.50
N ILE A 411 -34.68 2.76 16.00
CA ILE A 411 -35.69 3.60 16.69
C ILE A 411 -37.01 2.85 16.86
N GLU A 412 -37.50 2.17 15.83
CA GLU A 412 -38.74 1.38 15.93
C GLU A 412 -38.65 0.29 17.01
N ARG A 413 -37.45 -0.26 17.22
CA ARG A 413 -37.16 -1.27 18.24
C ARG A 413 -36.77 -0.70 19.60
N LYS A 414 -36.73 0.63 19.76
CA LYS A 414 -36.26 1.32 20.98
C LYS A 414 -34.82 0.99 21.36
N GLU A 415 -33.97 0.80 20.35
CA GLU A 415 -32.55 0.47 20.47
C GLU A 415 -31.65 1.64 20.02
N GLU A 416 -32.17 2.88 19.99
CA GLU A 416 -31.45 4.07 19.54
C GLU A 416 -30.12 4.32 20.29
N ARG A 417 -30.07 3.92 21.57
CA ARG A 417 -28.87 4.06 22.40
C ARG A 417 -27.67 3.31 21.82
N LYS A 418 -27.90 2.14 21.20
CA LYS A 418 -26.85 1.35 20.52
C LYS A 418 -26.19 2.18 19.42
N PHE A 419 -26.99 2.92 18.64
CA PHE A 419 -26.48 3.76 17.55
C PHE A 419 -25.59 4.89 18.10
N VAL A 420 -26.11 5.62 19.09
CA VAL A 420 -25.41 6.76 19.70
C VAL A 420 -24.09 6.33 20.34
N GLU A 421 -24.10 5.25 21.14
CA GLU A 421 -22.91 4.75 21.84
C GLU A 421 -21.83 4.26 20.86
N LYS A 422 -22.20 3.44 19.88
CA LYS A 422 -21.23 2.88 18.90
C LYS A 422 -20.64 3.96 18.02
N LEU A 423 -21.45 4.92 17.58
CA LEU A 423 -20.98 6.05 16.80
C LEU A 423 -20.04 6.94 17.62
N ALA A 424 -20.40 7.24 18.87
CA ALA A 424 -19.58 8.02 19.77
C ALA A 424 -18.25 7.33 20.10
N GLU A 425 -18.25 6.01 20.34
CA GLU A 425 -17.05 5.21 20.58
C GLU A 425 -16.05 5.31 19.42
N GLY A 426 -16.51 5.09 18.18
CA GLY A 426 -15.67 5.15 16.99
C GLY A 426 -15.08 6.55 16.76
N ILE A 427 -15.88 7.60 16.94
CA ILE A 427 -15.40 9.00 16.83
C ILE A 427 -14.41 9.33 17.95
N ALA A 428 -14.71 8.93 19.19
CA ALA A 428 -13.87 9.21 20.34
C ALA A 428 -12.51 8.52 20.26
N GLN A 429 -12.44 7.30 19.72
CA GLN A 429 -11.18 6.59 19.49
C GLN A 429 -10.21 7.45 18.66
N VAL A 430 -10.67 7.94 17.51
CA VAL A 430 -9.86 8.76 16.61
C VAL A 430 -9.53 10.10 17.26
N ALA A 431 -10.53 10.77 17.83
CA ALA A 431 -10.37 12.09 18.44
C ALA A 431 -9.37 12.09 19.61
N ARG A 432 -9.34 11.02 20.43
CA ARG A 432 -8.37 10.83 21.51
C ARG A 432 -6.95 10.61 20.99
N ALA A 433 -6.81 9.75 19.98
CA ALA A 433 -5.51 9.37 19.45
C ALA A 433 -4.70 10.57 18.89
N ILE A 434 -5.39 11.60 18.39
CA ILE A 434 -4.75 12.76 17.76
C ILE A 434 -4.90 14.06 18.55
N PHE A 435 -5.49 14.02 19.76
CA PHE A 435 -5.71 15.24 20.55
C PHE A 435 -4.39 16.00 20.78
N PRO A 436 -4.34 17.34 20.60
CA PRO A 436 -5.45 18.28 20.38
C PRO A 436 -5.75 18.60 18.90
N ARG A 437 -5.22 17.84 17.93
CA ARG A 437 -5.43 18.10 16.49
C ARG A 437 -6.93 18.01 16.14
N PRO A 438 -7.45 18.90 15.28
CA PRO A 438 -8.86 18.90 14.90
C PRO A 438 -9.22 17.64 14.10
N ILE A 439 -10.47 17.20 14.27
CA ILE A 439 -11.11 16.16 13.46
C ILE A 439 -12.43 16.68 12.93
N ILE A 440 -12.59 16.66 11.61
CA ILE A 440 -13.81 17.08 10.92
C ILE A 440 -14.61 15.82 10.59
N VAL A 441 -15.65 15.56 11.38
CA VAL A 441 -16.55 14.41 11.19
C VAL A 441 -17.62 14.77 10.18
N ARG A 442 -17.66 14.09 9.05
CA ARG A 442 -18.74 14.22 8.09
C ARG A 442 -19.92 13.39 8.57
N PHE A 443 -21.09 14.00 8.70
CA PHE A 443 -22.32 13.25 8.94
C PHE A 443 -22.62 12.29 7.78
N SER A 444 -23.52 11.33 8.01
CA SER A 444 -23.73 10.21 7.10
C SER A 444 -24.15 10.66 5.70
N ASP A 445 -23.38 10.29 4.68
CA ASP A 445 -23.66 10.64 3.28
C ASP A 445 -24.04 9.40 2.45
N PHE A 446 -24.65 8.40 3.09
CA PHE A 446 -25.16 7.23 2.39
C PHE A 446 -26.26 7.62 1.40
N LYS A 447 -26.23 6.96 0.24
CA LYS A 447 -27.30 6.96 -0.76
C LYS A 447 -28.44 6.03 -0.30
N THR A 448 -29.63 6.20 -0.87
CA THR A 448 -30.79 5.33 -0.62
C THR A 448 -30.49 3.85 -0.79
N ASN A 449 -29.79 3.49 -1.86
CA ASN A 449 -29.40 2.10 -2.15
C ASN A 449 -28.39 1.52 -1.14
N GLU A 450 -27.57 2.35 -0.48
CA GLU A 450 -26.63 1.90 0.55
C GLU A 450 -27.36 1.70 1.88
N TYR A 451 -28.20 2.65 2.29
CA TYR A 451 -29.05 2.48 3.47
C TYR A 451 -29.98 1.27 3.35
N ARG A 452 -30.50 0.99 2.15
CA ARG A 452 -31.38 -0.16 1.87
C ARG A 452 -30.71 -1.50 2.16
N ARG A 453 -29.38 -1.58 1.98
CA ARG A 453 -28.59 -2.80 2.22
C ARG A 453 -28.33 -3.06 3.70
N LEU A 454 -28.52 -2.07 4.58
CA LEU A 454 -28.45 -2.30 6.02
C LEU A 454 -29.64 -3.15 6.48
N LYS A 455 -29.46 -3.90 7.55
CA LYS A 455 -30.55 -4.69 8.13
C LYS A 455 -31.71 -3.77 8.54
N GLY A 456 -32.90 -4.07 8.01
CA GLY A 456 -34.12 -3.28 8.18
C GLY A 456 -34.27 -2.07 7.24
N GLY A 457 -33.30 -1.80 6.36
CA GLY A 457 -33.29 -0.65 5.46
C GLY A 457 -34.35 -0.70 4.35
N GLU A 458 -34.68 -1.88 3.83
CA GLU A 458 -35.69 -2.08 2.77
C GLU A 458 -37.06 -1.46 3.07
N LYS A 459 -37.42 -1.36 4.36
CA LYS A 459 -38.68 -0.76 4.80
C LYS A 459 -38.71 0.76 4.64
N TYR A 460 -37.56 1.43 4.75
CA TYR A 460 -37.48 2.90 4.82
C TYR A 460 -36.93 3.53 3.54
N GLU A 461 -36.23 2.74 2.71
CA GLU A 461 -35.50 3.25 1.56
C GLU A 461 -36.18 2.85 0.24
N SER A 462 -36.76 3.82 -0.46
CA SER A 462 -37.28 3.65 -1.82
C SER A 462 -36.14 3.49 -2.84
N GLU A 463 -36.42 2.78 -3.93
CA GLU A 463 -35.49 2.73 -5.06
C GLU A 463 -35.49 4.06 -5.83
N GLU A 464 -34.30 4.53 -6.17
CA GLU A 464 -34.11 5.74 -6.97
C GLU A 464 -33.38 5.41 -8.27
N ASN A 465 -33.80 6.03 -9.37
CA ASN A 465 -33.13 5.87 -10.66
C ASN A 465 -31.69 6.41 -10.65
N ASN A 466 -31.44 7.48 -9.87
CA ASN A 466 -30.13 8.15 -9.80
C ASN A 466 -29.72 8.42 -8.34
N PRO A 467 -29.29 7.40 -7.58
CA PRO A 467 -28.98 7.55 -6.15
C PRO A 467 -27.86 8.56 -5.86
N MET A 468 -26.96 8.81 -6.82
CA MET A 468 -25.89 9.81 -6.69
C MET A 468 -26.40 11.23 -6.41
N ILE A 469 -27.52 11.61 -7.03
CA ILE A 469 -28.13 12.95 -6.91
C ILE A 469 -29.46 12.92 -6.16
N GLY A 470 -29.84 11.76 -5.64
CA GLY A 470 -31.12 11.47 -4.97
C GLY A 470 -31.17 11.87 -3.50
N TRP A 471 -31.96 11.16 -2.70
CA TRP A 471 -32.24 11.48 -1.30
C TRP A 471 -31.07 11.13 -0.35
N ARG A 472 -30.13 12.07 -0.19
CA ARG A 472 -28.91 11.96 0.63
C ARG A 472 -28.41 13.32 1.13
N GLY A 473 -27.49 13.28 2.09
CA GLY A 473 -26.90 14.46 2.73
C GLY A 473 -27.95 15.31 3.45
N VAL A 474 -27.78 16.63 3.42
CA VAL A 474 -28.65 17.55 4.20
C VAL A 474 -30.14 17.38 3.92
N SER A 475 -30.56 17.17 2.67
CA SER A 475 -31.98 16.98 2.32
C SER A 475 -32.63 15.78 3.02
N ARG A 476 -31.83 14.76 3.36
CA ARG A 476 -32.26 13.63 4.17
C ARG A 476 -32.41 14.00 5.64
N TYR A 477 -31.45 14.72 6.20
CA TYR A 477 -31.45 15.12 7.62
C TYR A 477 -32.66 15.96 8.01
N ILE A 478 -33.13 16.82 7.09
CA ILE A 478 -34.25 17.73 7.33
C ILE A 478 -35.62 17.16 6.94
N SER A 479 -35.66 15.93 6.43
CA SER A 479 -36.89 15.25 6.06
C SER A 479 -37.60 14.78 7.32
N SER A 480 -38.92 14.96 7.40
CA SER A 480 -39.72 14.51 8.56
C SER A 480 -39.61 13.01 8.83
N ILE A 481 -39.32 12.22 7.79
CA ILE A 481 -39.18 10.76 7.90
C ILE A 481 -37.85 10.38 8.57
N TYR A 482 -36.76 11.07 8.23
CA TYR A 482 -35.40 10.68 8.63
C TYR A 482 -34.80 11.57 9.72
N GLU A 483 -35.34 12.76 9.98
CA GLU A 483 -34.90 13.65 11.05
C GLU A 483 -34.67 12.95 12.40
N PRO A 484 -35.54 12.01 12.86
CA PRO A 484 -35.29 11.26 14.10
C PRO A 484 -33.96 10.49 14.10
N ALA A 485 -33.54 9.94 12.95
CA ALA A 485 -32.27 9.26 12.80
C ALA A 485 -31.07 10.23 12.84
N PHE A 486 -31.19 11.38 12.16
CA PHE A 486 -30.14 12.41 12.18
C PHE A 486 -29.89 12.97 13.59
N ARG A 487 -30.94 13.06 14.42
CA ARG A 487 -30.81 13.44 15.84
C ARG A 487 -29.91 12.48 16.60
N LEU A 488 -29.89 11.18 16.29
CA LEU A 488 -28.98 10.22 16.91
C LEU A 488 -27.51 10.51 16.57
N GLU A 489 -27.21 10.92 15.33
CA GLU A 489 -25.85 11.35 14.96
C GLU A 489 -25.44 12.61 15.73
N CYS A 490 -26.34 13.59 15.87
CA CYS A 490 -26.12 14.78 16.69
C CYS A 490 -25.85 14.43 18.16
N GLN A 491 -26.62 13.51 18.74
CA GLN A 491 -26.45 13.05 20.12
C GLN A 491 -25.09 12.37 20.33
N ALA A 492 -24.62 11.58 19.35
CA ALA A 492 -23.30 10.97 19.42
C ALA A 492 -22.19 12.04 19.45
N ILE A 493 -22.24 13.03 18.56
CA ILE A 493 -21.28 14.15 18.55
C ILE A 493 -21.33 14.93 19.86
N LYS A 494 -22.54 15.22 20.37
CA LYS A 494 -22.70 15.89 21.66
C LYS A 494 -22.10 15.10 22.80
N TYR A 495 -22.33 13.79 22.87
CA TYR A 495 -21.76 12.92 23.89
C TYR A 495 -20.23 12.93 23.86
N VAL A 496 -19.63 12.80 22.67
CA VAL A 496 -18.17 12.86 22.48
C VAL A 496 -17.58 14.18 22.99
N ARG A 497 -18.25 15.31 22.69
CA ARG A 497 -17.74 16.64 23.04
C ARG A 497 -17.99 17.01 24.50
N ASP A 498 -19.18 16.75 25.01
CA ASP A 498 -19.63 17.27 26.31
C ASP A 498 -19.37 16.29 27.45
N VAL A 499 -19.51 14.98 27.20
CA VAL A 499 -19.28 13.95 28.22
C VAL A 499 -17.83 13.47 28.20
N LEU A 500 -17.26 13.20 27.02
CA LEU A 500 -15.88 12.72 26.91
C LEU A 500 -14.83 13.85 26.83
N GLY A 501 -15.27 15.11 26.73
CA GLY A 501 -14.40 16.28 26.73
C GLY A 501 -13.58 16.49 25.45
N LEU A 502 -13.89 15.79 24.35
CA LEU A 502 -13.10 15.82 23.11
C LEU A 502 -13.51 17.02 22.24
N LYS A 503 -13.10 18.21 22.67
CA LYS A 503 -13.46 19.49 22.02
C LYS A 503 -12.78 19.74 20.67
N ASN A 504 -11.86 18.87 20.25
CA ASN A 504 -11.25 18.90 18.91
C ASN A 504 -12.16 18.32 17.80
N VAL A 505 -13.37 17.83 18.14
CA VAL A 505 -14.31 17.24 17.17
C VAL A 505 -15.23 18.29 16.55
N TYR A 506 -15.05 18.56 15.27
CA TYR A 506 -15.93 19.41 14.45
C TYR A 506 -16.79 18.54 13.54
N VAL A 507 -17.78 19.16 12.90
CA VAL A 507 -18.70 18.45 12.00
C VAL A 507 -18.74 19.07 10.62
N MET A 508 -19.11 18.25 9.64
CA MET A 508 -19.30 18.66 8.25
C MET A 508 -20.62 18.13 7.70
N LEU A 509 -21.38 19.01 7.05
CA LEU A 509 -22.63 18.67 6.37
C LEU A 509 -22.33 18.31 4.89
N PRO A 510 -22.62 17.08 4.44
CA PRO A 510 -22.45 16.66 3.05
C PRO A 510 -23.67 17.00 2.18
N PHE A 511 -23.42 17.01 0.88
CA PHE A 511 -24.39 17.10 -0.21
C PHE A 511 -25.39 18.28 -0.08
N VAL A 512 -24.84 19.44 0.30
CA VAL A 512 -25.55 20.70 0.50
C VAL A 512 -25.94 21.30 -0.85
N ARG A 513 -27.24 21.50 -1.07
CA ARG A 513 -27.83 22.04 -2.30
C ARG A 513 -28.26 23.49 -2.18
N THR A 514 -28.84 23.88 -1.04
CA THR A 514 -29.47 25.21 -0.89
C THR A 514 -29.22 25.77 0.52
N THR A 515 -29.36 27.08 0.71
CA THR A 515 -29.12 27.72 2.01
C THR A 515 -30.19 27.37 3.03
N TRP A 516 -31.47 27.31 2.63
CA TRP A 516 -32.58 27.03 3.53
C TRP A 516 -32.52 25.62 4.15
N GLU A 517 -31.99 24.61 3.43
CA GLU A 517 -31.82 23.27 4.01
C GLU A 517 -30.70 23.25 5.06
N VAL A 518 -29.65 24.04 4.85
CA VAL A 518 -28.57 24.22 5.84
C VAL A 518 -29.12 24.91 7.08
N GLU A 519 -29.87 26.00 6.93
CA GLU A 519 -30.50 26.69 8.05
C GLU A 519 -31.41 25.75 8.87
N LYS A 520 -32.23 24.94 8.18
CA LYS A 520 -33.09 23.96 8.85
C LYS A 520 -32.27 22.87 9.56
N CYS A 521 -31.20 22.38 8.95
CA CYS A 521 -30.30 21.39 9.56
C CYS A 521 -29.58 21.96 10.79
N LEU A 522 -29.07 23.19 10.71
CA LEU A 522 -28.45 23.91 11.83
C LEU A 522 -29.43 24.11 12.99
N ASN A 523 -30.71 24.39 12.70
CA ASN A 523 -31.75 24.49 13.73
C ASN A 523 -32.01 23.14 14.43
N ILE A 524 -32.00 22.02 13.70
CA ILE A 524 -32.09 20.67 14.28
C ILE A 524 -30.88 20.41 15.18
N MET A 525 -29.66 20.65 14.69
CA MET A 525 -28.43 20.51 15.47
C MET A 525 -28.46 21.37 16.74
N LYS A 526 -28.90 22.62 16.63
CA LYS A 526 -29.06 23.54 17.76
C LYS A 526 -30.05 23.00 18.79
N SER A 527 -31.17 22.41 18.35
CA SER A 527 -32.14 21.79 19.26
C SER A 527 -31.59 20.57 20.01
N GLU A 528 -30.62 19.87 19.43
CA GLU A 528 -29.85 18.80 20.09
C GLU A 528 -28.68 19.35 20.94
N GLY A 529 -28.50 20.67 21.00
CA GLY A 529 -27.44 21.33 21.78
C GLY A 529 -26.08 21.42 21.09
N LEU A 530 -26.04 21.33 19.75
CA LEU A 530 -24.87 21.57 18.91
C LEU A 530 -25.02 22.90 18.17
N GLU A 531 -24.49 23.98 18.75
CA GLU A 531 -24.51 25.31 18.15
C GLU A 531 -23.09 25.80 17.86
N ARG A 532 -22.89 26.35 16.66
CA ARG A 532 -21.60 26.91 16.21
C ARG A 532 -21.15 28.02 17.15
N ASN A 533 -19.89 27.95 17.58
CA ASN A 533 -19.27 28.96 18.43
C ASN A 533 -17.74 28.97 18.23
N ARG A 534 -16.98 29.50 19.19
CA ARG A 534 -15.51 29.52 19.12
C ARG A 534 -14.91 28.12 19.21
N ASP A 535 -15.53 27.23 19.99
CA ASP A 535 -15.03 25.88 20.29
C ASP A 535 -15.63 24.78 19.41
N PHE A 536 -16.78 25.03 18.78
CA PHE A 536 -17.45 24.09 17.88
C PHE A 536 -17.65 24.70 16.50
N LYS A 537 -17.10 24.03 15.49
CA LYS A 537 -17.09 24.45 14.10
C LYS A 537 -17.98 23.55 13.25
N VAL A 538 -18.68 24.16 12.30
CA VAL A 538 -19.53 23.48 11.33
C VAL A 538 -19.05 23.80 9.93
N TRP A 539 -18.69 22.77 9.17
CA TRP A 539 -18.20 22.87 7.80
C TRP A 539 -19.26 22.42 6.81
N LEU A 540 -19.20 22.91 5.58
CA LEU A 540 -20.01 22.42 4.47
C LEU A 540 -19.12 21.73 3.44
N MET A 541 -19.54 20.56 2.98
CA MET A 541 -18.86 19.92 1.86
C MET A 541 -19.26 20.63 0.56
N ALA A 542 -18.28 21.23 -0.10
CA ALA A 542 -18.47 21.99 -1.33
C ALA A 542 -18.41 21.05 -2.55
N GLU A 543 -19.53 20.38 -2.81
CA GLU A 543 -19.63 19.34 -3.85
C GLU A 543 -20.76 19.56 -4.86
N VAL A 544 -21.75 20.38 -4.54
CA VAL A 544 -22.85 20.75 -5.45
C VAL A 544 -22.56 22.13 -6.06
N PRO A 545 -22.68 22.34 -7.39
CA PRO A 545 -22.34 23.62 -8.02
C PRO A 545 -23.03 24.86 -7.42
N SER A 546 -24.22 24.72 -6.83
CA SER A 546 -24.92 25.83 -6.16
C SER A 546 -24.10 26.43 -5.02
N ILE A 547 -23.33 25.62 -4.28
CA ILE A 547 -22.47 26.11 -3.19
C ILE A 547 -21.31 26.97 -3.72
N ILE A 548 -20.86 26.69 -4.95
CA ILE A 548 -19.81 27.44 -5.61
C ILE A 548 -20.36 28.82 -6.00
N PHE A 549 -21.50 28.84 -6.68
CA PHE A 549 -22.09 30.08 -7.19
C PHE A 549 -22.67 30.99 -6.10
N MET A 550 -23.04 30.43 -4.95
CA MET A 550 -23.57 31.16 -3.80
C MET A 550 -22.63 31.09 -2.59
N ALA A 551 -21.33 30.96 -2.83
CA ALA A 551 -20.33 30.78 -1.77
C ALA A 551 -20.38 31.89 -0.71
N ASP A 552 -20.75 33.11 -1.09
CA ASP A 552 -20.94 34.26 -0.21
C ASP A 552 -22.10 34.06 0.79
N GLU A 553 -23.24 33.56 0.32
CA GLU A 553 -24.39 33.25 1.19
C GLU A 553 -24.12 32.03 2.08
N PHE A 554 -23.52 30.97 1.54
CA PHE A 554 -23.16 29.79 2.32
C PHE A 554 -22.06 30.07 3.36
N SER A 555 -21.16 31.03 3.11
CA SER A 555 -20.13 31.45 4.05
C SER A 555 -20.72 31.98 5.36
N LYS A 556 -21.92 32.57 5.32
CA LYS A 556 -22.63 33.04 6.54
C LYS A 556 -23.06 31.88 7.44
N LEU A 557 -23.23 30.68 6.87
CA LEU A 557 -23.80 29.50 7.53
C LEU A 557 -22.75 28.49 8.01
N CYS A 558 -21.46 28.68 7.70
CA CYS A 558 -20.39 27.74 8.09
C CYS A 558 -19.08 28.41 8.51
N ASP A 559 -18.20 27.65 9.17
CA ASP A 559 -16.84 28.09 9.51
C ASP A 559 -15.79 27.67 8.47
N GLY A 560 -16.16 26.75 7.58
CA GLY A 560 -15.25 26.23 6.57
C GLY A 560 -15.94 25.45 5.47
N PHE A 561 -15.31 25.39 4.31
CA PHE A 561 -15.68 24.50 3.21
C PHE A 561 -14.68 23.36 3.09
N SER A 562 -15.17 22.17 2.71
CA SER A 562 -14.32 21.07 2.25
C SER A 562 -14.75 20.68 0.85
N ILE A 563 -13.93 20.96 -0.16
CA ILE A 563 -14.23 20.63 -1.55
C ILE A 563 -14.26 19.11 -1.70
N GLY A 564 -15.43 18.56 -2.00
CA GLY A 564 -15.61 17.17 -2.39
C GLY A 564 -15.33 17.02 -3.88
N SER A 565 -14.05 16.95 -4.26
CA SER A 565 -13.63 17.13 -5.66
C SER A 565 -14.23 16.11 -6.63
N ASN A 566 -14.50 14.89 -6.15
CA ASN A 566 -15.13 13.86 -6.98
C ASN A 566 -16.57 14.22 -7.38
N ASP A 567 -17.42 14.52 -6.40
CA ASP A 567 -18.84 14.82 -6.60
C ASP A 567 -19.00 16.20 -7.29
N LEU A 568 -18.12 17.14 -6.97
CA LEU A 568 -18.03 18.43 -7.68
C LEU A 568 -17.71 18.23 -9.17
N THR A 569 -16.72 17.41 -9.50
CA THR A 569 -16.33 17.10 -10.88
C THR A 569 -17.49 16.43 -11.61
N GLN A 570 -18.13 15.44 -10.98
CA GLN A 570 -19.28 14.74 -11.53
C GLN A 570 -20.44 15.70 -11.87
N LEU A 571 -20.76 16.63 -10.97
CA LEU A 571 -21.88 17.55 -11.17
C LEU A 571 -21.56 18.72 -12.11
N ILE A 572 -20.32 19.21 -12.13
CA ILE A 572 -19.89 20.24 -13.09
C ILE A 572 -19.84 19.69 -14.51
N LEU A 573 -19.30 18.48 -14.69
CA LEU A 573 -19.14 17.87 -16.02
C LEU A 573 -20.36 17.06 -16.46
N GLY A 574 -21.31 16.80 -15.56
CA GLY A 574 -22.53 16.04 -15.87
C GLY A 574 -22.24 14.56 -16.14
N VAL A 575 -21.35 13.95 -15.36
CA VAL A 575 -20.87 12.58 -15.56
C VAL A 575 -21.09 11.72 -14.33
N ASP A 576 -21.48 10.46 -14.51
CA ASP A 576 -21.51 9.48 -13.42
C ASP A 576 -20.17 8.73 -13.40
N ARG A 577 -19.39 8.91 -12.32
CA ARG A 577 -18.09 8.24 -12.17
C ARG A 577 -18.17 6.73 -11.99
N ASP A 578 -19.33 6.21 -11.58
CA ASP A 578 -19.56 4.76 -11.48
C ASP A 578 -19.89 4.16 -12.86
N SER A 579 -20.21 4.99 -13.85
CA SER A 579 -20.44 4.57 -15.22
C SER A 579 -19.12 4.50 -15.99
N PRO A 580 -18.67 3.31 -16.44
CA PRO A 580 -17.43 3.19 -17.20
C PRO A 580 -17.56 3.71 -18.64
N VAL A 581 -18.77 4.06 -19.11
CA VAL A 581 -19.04 4.32 -20.53
C VAL A 581 -18.27 5.53 -21.04
N LEU A 582 -18.34 6.68 -20.36
CA LEU A 582 -17.61 7.88 -20.77
C LEU A 582 -16.10 7.76 -20.50
N PRO A 583 -15.64 7.36 -19.31
CA PRO A 583 -14.20 7.20 -19.04
C PRO A 583 -13.50 6.17 -19.94
N SER A 584 -14.22 5.14 -20.42
CA SER A 584 -13.67 4.17 -21.38
C SER A 584 -13.52 4.71 -22.80
N GLN A 585 -14.29 5.75 -23.17
CA GLN A 585 -14.14 6.45 -24.45
C GLN A 585 -13.00 7.45 -24.40
N ASP A 586 -12.96 8.26 -23.33
CA ASP A 586 -11.86 9.18 -23.07
C ASP A 586 -11.74 9.45 -21.56
N PRO A 587 -10.57 9.23 -20.94
CA PRO A 587 -10.40 9.47 -19.50
C PRO A 587 -10.65 10.94 -19.11
N ARG A 588 -10.57 11.89 -20.05
CA ARG A 588 -10.85 13.32 -19.81
C ARG A 588 -12.31 13.62 -19.47
N TYR A 589 -13.24 12.69 -19.70
CA TYR A 589 -14.64 12.87 -19.28
C TYR A 589 -14.79 12.94 -17.75
N PHE A 590 -13.84 12.40 -16.98
CA PHE A 590 -13.78 12.57 -15.53
C PHE A 590 -12.36 12.96 -15.12
N ASP A 591 -12.08 14.26 -15.12
CA ASP A 591 -10.79 14.81 -14.71
C ASP A 591 -11.01 16.00 -13.77
N GLU A 592 -10.54 15.86 -12.52
CA GLU A 592 -10.62 16.91 -11.50
C GLU A 592 -9.78 18.16 -11.85
N ARG A 593 -8.91 18.04 -12.86
CA ARG A 593 -8.09 19.14 -13.41
C ARG A 593 -8.77 19.86 -14.57
N ASP A 594 -9.99 19.48 -14.94
CA ASP A 594 -10.72 20.16 -16.01
C ASP A 594 -10.84 21.67 -15.71
N PRO A 595 -10.64 22.57 -16.70
CA PRO A 595 -10.71 24.01 -16.48
C PRO A 595 -12.01 24.51 -15.84
N ALA A 596 -13.15 23.85 -16.08
CA ALA A 596 -14.42 24.21 -15.43
C ALA A 596 -14.37 23.93 -13.92
N VAL A 597 -13.83 22.77 -13.53
CA VAL A 597 -13.66 22.37 -12.12
C VAL A 597 -12.64 23.27 -11.44
N LEU A 598 -11.49 23.52 -12.06
CA LEU A 598 -10.46 24.42 -11.50
C LEU A 598 -10.96 25.85 -11.31
N ARG A 599 -11.79 26.37 -12.23
CA ARG A 599 -12.43 27.69 -12.09
C ARG A 599 -13.44 27.72 -10.95
N ALA A 600 -14.24 26.66 -10.79
CA ALA A 600 -15.17 26.53 -9.68
C ALA A 600 -14.45 26.52 -8.33
N ILE A 601 -13.38 25.72 -8.20
CA ILE A 601 -12.53 25.69 -7.01
C ILE A 601 -11.91 27.06 -6.72
N THR A 602 -11.37 27.72 -7.74
CA THR A 602 -10.78 29.07 -7.59
C THR A 602 -11.79 30.09 -7.10
N HIS A 603 -13.00 30.06 -7.67
CA HIS A 603 -14.07 30.97 -7.29
C HIS A 603 -14.48 30.76 -5.83
N LEU A 604 -14.69 29.50 -5.42
CA LEU A 604 -15.04 29.17 -4.05
C LEU A 604 -13.98 29.65 -3.05
N ILE A 605 -12.70 29.32 -3.30
CA ILE A 605 -11.60 29.70 -2.40
C ILE A 605 -11.56 31.22 -2.24
N LYS A 606 -11.63 31.95 -3.35
CA LYS A 606 -11.62 33.42 -3.34
C LYS A 606 -12.79 33.99 -2.51
N VAL A 607 -14.03 33.59 -2.81
CA VAL A 607 -15.23 34.15 -2.17
C VAL A 607 -15.30 33.76 -0.69
N ALA A 608 -14.90 32.53 -0.33
CA ALA A 608 -14.83 32.09 1.05
C ALA A 608 -13.81 32.91 1.87
N HIS A 609 -12.62 33.14 1.31
CA HIS A 609 -11.60 33.97 1.96
C HIS A 609 -12.01 35.43 2.14
N GLU A 610 -12.72 36.01 1.15
CA GLU A 610 -13.31 37.35 1.25
C GLU A 610 -14.33 37.45 2.41
N ASN A 611 -14.94 36.33 2.80
CA ASN A 611 -15.87 36.22 3.93
C ASN A 611 -15.22 35.65 5.22
N GLY A 612 -13.89 35.47 5.24
CA GLY A 612 -13.16 34.96 6.41
C GLY A 612 -13.42 33.47 6.72
N VAL A 613 -13.85 32.69 5.74
CA VAL A 613 -14.14 31.26 5.84
C VAL A 613 -12.99 30.44 5.24
N THR A 614 -12.54 29.41 5.96
CA THR A 614 -11.43 28.56 5.50
C THR A 614 -11.89 27.55 4.46
N VAL A 615 -11.01 27.17 3.53
CA VAL A 615 -11.30 26.16 2.51
C VAL A 615 -10.27 25.04 2.53
N SER A 616 -10.78 23.83 2.65
CA SER A 616 -10.04 22.58 2.47
C SER A 616 -10.48 21.87 1.20
N ILE A 617 -9.69 20.91 0.74
CA ILE A 617 -10.12 19.91 -0.24
C ILE A 617 -10.00 18.51 0.35
N CYS A 618 -10.97 17.65 0.05
CA CYS A 618 -10.95 16.24 0.37
C CYS A 618 -11.19 15.40 -0.91
N GLY A 619 -10.42 14.34 -1.07
CA GLY A 619 -10.43 13.54 -2.30
C GLY A 619 -9.07 12.93 -2.60
N GLN A 620 -9.01 12.06 -3.59
CA GLN A 620 -7.76 11.44 -4.01
C GLN A 620 -6.95 12.35 -4.95
N GLY A 621 -7.60 13.30 -5.64
CA GLY A 621 -6.97 14.21 -6.60
C GLY A 621 -5.63 14.79 -6.14
N PRO A 622 -5.55 15.50 -4.99
CA PRO A 622 -4.28 16.06 -4.50
C PRO A 622 -3.21 15.01 -4.16
N SER A 623 -3.62 13.78 -3.83
CA SER A 623 -2.70 12.66 -3.56
C SER A 623 -2.16 12.04 -4.85
N VAL A 624 -2.93 12.11 -5.94
CA VAL A 624 -2.62 11.47 -7.23
C VAL A 624 -1.94 12.43 -8.20
N TYR A 625 -2.33 13.70 -8.20
CA TYR A 625 -1.91 14.72 -9.17
C TYR A 625 -1.10 15.84 -8.48
N PRO A 626 0.25 15.79 -8.55
CA PRO A 626 1.12 16.82 -7.98
C PRO A 626 0.81 18.24 -8.50
N GLU A 627 0.44 18.36 -9.77
CA GLU A 627 0.09 19.63 -10.42
C GLU A 627 -1.20 20.25 -9.87
N LEU A 628 -2.17 19.42 -9.44
CA LEU A 628 -3.37 19.90 -8.77
C LEU A 628 -3.01 20.45 -7.39
N THR A 629 -2.14 19.76 -6.65
CA THR A 629 -1.60 20.25 -5.38
C THR A 629 -0.85 21.57 -5.55
N GLU A 630 0.02 21.70 -6.56
CA GLU A 630 0.69 22.97 -6.87
C GLU A 630 -0.30 24.09 -7.20
N PHE A 631 -1.33 23.80 -7.99
CA PHE A 631 -2.39 24.75 -8.31
C PHE A 631 -3.12 25.24 -7.04
N LEU A 632 -3.56 24.32 -6.20
CA LEU A 632 -4.32 24.63 -4.97
C LEU A 632 -3.51 25.48 -3.99
N VAL A 633 -2.23 25.16 -3.78
CA VAL A 633 -1.33 25.94 -2.94
C VAL A 633 -1.12 27.35 -3.52
N LYS A 634 -0.95 27.47 -4.84
CA LYS A 634 -0.78 28.78 -5.50
C LYS A 634 -1.97 29.71 -5.38
N ILE A 635 -3.20 29.16 -5.43
CA ILE A 635 -4.43 29.95 -5.26
C ILE A 635 -4.79 30.16 -3.79
N GLY A 636 -4.01 29.62 -2.85
CA GLY A 636 -4.07 29.95 -1.43
C GLY A 636 -4.93 29.03 -0.58
N ILE A 637 -5.16 27.76 -0.96
CA ILE A 637 -5.95 26.83 -0.13
C ILE A 637 -5.41 26.72 1.30
N ASP A 638 -6.30 26.65 2.30
CA ASP A 638 -5.92 26.59 3.72
C ASP A 638 -5.43 25.19 4.13
N SER A 639 -6.07 24.14 3.61
CA SER A 639 -5.70 22.77 3.92
C SER A 639 -5.97 21.76 2.81
N ILE A 640 -5.17 20.70 2.77
CA ILE A 640 -5.33 19.59 1.83
C ILE A 640 -5.44 18.30 2.62
N SER A 641 -6.55 17.57 2.46
CA SER A 641 -6.79 16.32 3.16
C SER A 641 -6.53 15.11 2.25
N VAL A 642 -5.52 14.30 2.59
CA VAL A 642 -5.02 13.17 1.78
C VAL A 642 -5.13 11.83 2.51
N ASN A 643 -4.97 10.72 1.79
CA ASN A 643 -4.92 9.41 2.43
C ASN A 643 -3.65 9.25 3.29
N PRO A 644 -3.65 8.38 4.32
CA PRO A 644 -2.53 8.24 5.25
C PRO A 644 -1.17 7.99 4.58
N ASP A 645 -1.14 7.20 3.52
CA ASP A 645 0.05 6.86 2.74
C ASP A 645 0.66 8.05 1.99
N ALA A 646 -0.15 9.07 1.66
CA ALA A 646 0.29 10.25 0.93
C ALA A 646 0.77 11.40 1.83
N VAL A 647 0.46 11.40 3.14
CA VAL A 647 0.70 12.53 4.08
C VAL A 647 2.14 13.06 4.01
N ILE A 648 3.14 12.18 4.13
CA ILE A 648 4.56 12.59 4.16
C ILE A 648 4.97 13.21 2.83
N TRP A 649 4.55 12.60 1.72
CA TRP A 649 4.87 13.09 0.38
C TRP A 649 4.19 14.43 0.09
N THR A 650 2.90 14.56 0.39
CA THR A 650 2.14 15.80 0.21
C THR A 650 2.74 16.94 1.02
N ARG A 651 3.14 16.71 2.29
CA ARG A 651 3.80 17.74 3.11
C ARG A 651 5.10 18.24 2.48
N LYS A 652 5.95 17.32 1.98
CA LYS A 652 7.20 17.69 1.30
C LYS A 652 6.94 18.45 0.00
N LEU A 653 5.93 18.03 -0.76
CA LEU A 653 5.54 18.70 -2.00
C LEU A 653 5.05 20.13 -1.73
N VAL A 654 4.12 20.31 -0.78
CA VAL A 654 3.60 21.62 -0.37
C VAL A 654 4.73 22.53 0.09
N ALA A 655 5.62 22.05 0.97
CA ALA A 655 6.77 22.83 1.42
C ALA A 655 7.68 23.28 0.26
N SER A 656 7.90 22.40 -0.73
CA SER A 656 8.68 22.74 -1.92
C SER A 656 7.99 23.82 -2.77
N ILE A 657 6.66 23.74 -2.92
CA ILE A 657 5.86 24.71 -3.68
C ILE A 657 5.87 26.07 -2.98
N GLU A 658 5.61 26.10 -1.67
CA GLU A 658 5.64 27.33 -0.88
C GLU A 658 7.01 28.00 -0.92
N LYS A 659 8.09 27.21 -0.81
CA LYS A 659 9.46 27.71 -0.98
C LYS A 659 9.69 28.30 -2.37
N LYS A 660 9.19 27.65 -3.42
CA LYS A 660 9.26 28.17 -4.80
C LYS A 660 8.51 29.50 -4.93
N ILE A 661 7.30 29.62 -4.36
CA ILE A 661 6.52 30.86 -4.37
C ILE A 661 7.27 31.99 -3.66
N LEU A 662 7.91 31.71 -2.51
CA LEU A 662 8.73 32.69 -1.80
C LEU A 662 9.92 33.16 -2.64
N LEU A 663 10.68 32.23 -3.23
CA LEU A 663 11.82 32.54 -4.10
C LEU A 663 11.42 33.36 -5.34
N GLU A 664 10.29 33.04 -5.97
CA GLU A 664 9.75 33.80 -7.10
C GLU A 664 9.34 35.22 -6.69
N ARG A 665 8.75 35.40 -5.50
CA ARG A 665 8.41 36.73 -4.97
C ARG A 665 9.66 37.55 -4.69
N THR A 666 10.68 36.97 -4.06
CA THR A 666 11.97 37.65 -3.80
C THR A 666 12.69 38.01 -5.11
N SER A 667 12.65 37.13 -6.11
CA SER A 667 13.28 37.40 -7.41
C SER A 667 12.58 38.55 -8.17
N LYS A 668 11.24 38.61 -8.13
CA LYS A 668 10.46 39.72 -8.71
C LYS A 668 10.64 41.05 -7.97
N ILE A 669 10.98 41.01 -6.68
CA ILE A 669 11.37 42.20 -5.91
C ILE A 669 12.73 42.70 -6.40
N ASN A 670 13.70 41.81 -6.61
CA ASN A 670 15.02 42.17 -7.16
C ASN A 670 14.93 42.77 -8.58
N ASP A 671 14.04 42.28 -9.44
CA ASP A 671 13.84 42.88 -10.78
C ASP A 671 13.28 44.32 -10.76
N LYS A 672 12.62 44.72 -9.66
CA LYS A 672 12.14 46.10 -9.47
C LYS A 672 13.20 47.01 -8.82
N GLU A 673 14.02 46.49 -7.92
CA GLU A 673 15.10 47.28 -7.27
C GLU A 673 16.30 47.52 -8.21
N TRP A 674 16.59 46.60 -9.13
CA TRP A 674 17.69 46.78 -10.11
C TRP A 674 17.38 47.75 -11.25
N LYS A 675 16.17 48.34 -11.31
CA LYS A 675 15.81 49.41 -12.27
C LYS A 675 16.01 50.83 -11.74
N LEU A 676 16.60 50.99 -10.56
CA LEU A 676 17.00 52.29 -10.01
C LEU A 676 18.46 52.25 -9.55
N ARG A 677 19.36 52.29 -10.53
CA ARG A 677 20.73 52.84 -10.50
C ARG A 677 21.46 52.37 -11.75
N PHE A 678 21.22 53.06 -12.86
CA PHE A 678 22.22 53.52 -13.84
C PHE A 678 21.59 54.63 -14.67
#